data_AF-A0A364NSJ5-F1
#
_entry.id   AF-A0A364NSJ5-F1
#
_cell.length_a   1.000
_cell.length_b   1.000
_cell.length_c   1.000
_cell.angle_alpha   90.00
_cell.angle_beta   90.00
_cell.angle_gamma   90.00
#
_symmetry.space_group_name_H-M   'P 1'
#
loop_
_entity.id
_entity.type
_entity.pdbx_description
1 polymer ?
#
loop_
_entity_poly.entity_id
_entity_poly.type
_entity_poly.pdbx_seq_one_letter_code
_entity_poly.pdbx_strand_id
1 'polypeptide(L)'
;MAAEREREIQAWQVRLGIVADSRLAAVTGWLDDNQKALRELTENASLQIYVTELTMAQGNRAKVTDEPAQAGYLRNLLNAVASRSGFAVAAQSAEVPANVERIGSAGIAILDSGLHIVVASGGTPPITGEIALTASRALAGQPAISDVFASGNGEPSVAFALPLYAIQAEGSAKAIGAVIGVRPVTGQLASLLKQPGETAASAESYLIRAQGAAIDYLSPLADGTPPLKRSLARSTAGLVDVRALERPGDFSEGRDYAGTDVLAVSRAVPGTAWVLMRNVARSEALGPTETRLRTILIVFLLVVAGVSVGLVAVWRHGASVRTAEAAEKHRIASERFESLTRFMRTVTDSQPTEIACVNASGAITFANRPLASHYGIPIMDIKNKPMVSVLGPAIAKILADVNKRVAETETNEHHLHRIEESDGLRELSTDHVYIPGNSAHPPSTLMVFHDVTSLGRERARSEQRLRQLVNTLVGVIDRRDPYSANHSSRVAEVGAAIAEEMGLSETLVSTVDLAGRLMNLGKIVIPSALLTKVGNLAPEEKDLLARSFVISGDLLSAVEFDGPVVDTIRQIGESVDGSGPLGLKSGEILVTAQVISVANMFVGMISPRAWREAMTFEKVVGDLQSMIGKRFDRQPVSALINFLDNRGGVQKWAYFRDMPTTEQE
;
A
#
# COMPACT_ATOMS: atom_id res chain seq x y z
N MET A 1 23.91 -25.62 -16.80
CA MET A 1 25.33 -25.79 -16.40
C MET A 1 25.77 -27.24 -16.49
N ALA A 2 25.19 -28.18 -15.71
CA ALA A 2 25.55 -29.61 -15.78
C ALA A 2 25.39 -30.21 -17.18
N ALA A 3 24.27 -29.95 -17.86
CA ALA A 3 24.00 -30.46 -19.21
C ALA A 3 24.90 -29.90 -20.33
N GLU A 4 25.53 -28.74 -20.14
CA GLU A 4 26.47 -28.19 -21.13
C GLU A 4 27.87 -28.80 -20.94
N ARG A 5 28.28 -28.96 -19.69
CA ARG A 5 29.51 -29.69 -19.34
C ARG A 5 29.47 -31.15 -19.81
N GLU A 6 28.34 -31.83 -19.61
CA GLU A 6 28.18 -33.22 -20.04
C GLU A 6 28.26 -33.38 -21.55
N ARG A 7 27.65 -32.46 -22.32
CA ARG A 7 27.78 -32.43 -23.78
C ARG A 7 29.21 -32.21 -24.24
N GLU A 8 29.94 -31.32 -23.57
CA GLU A 8 31.36 -31.07 -23.89
C GLU A 8 32.23 -32.30 -23.62
N ILE A 9 32.01 -32.99 -22.49
CA ILE A 9 32.70 -34.25 -22.18
C ILE A 9 32.42 -35.32 -23.23
N GLN A 10 31.16 -35.47 -23.67
CA GLN A 10 30.80 -36.40 -24.74
C GLN A 10 31.47 -36.04 -26.08
N ALA A 11 31.54 -34.76 -26.42
CA ALA A 11 32.24 -34.31 -27.63
C ALA A 11 33.75 -34.65 -27.58
N TRP A 12 34.39 -34.46 -26.43
CA TRP A 12 35.78 -34.86 -26.22
C TRP A 12 35.98 -36.38 -26.23
N GLN A 13 35.06 -37.15 -25.65
CA GLN A 13 35.09 -38.62 -25.73
C GLN A 13 35.10 -39.10 -27.18
N VAL A 14 34.25 -38.53 -28.04
CA VAL A 14 34.21 -38.85 -29.48
C VAL A 14 35.51 -38.42 -30.16
N ARG A 15 35.99 -37.19 -29.92
CA ARG A 15 37.21 -36.66 -30.55
C ARG A 15 38.45 -37.47 -30.20
N LEU A 16 38.63 -37.80 -28.91
CA LEU A 16 39.72 -38.65 -28.44
C LEU A 16 39.60 -40.06 -29.02
N GLY A 17 38.38 -40.61 -29.08
CA GLY A 17 38.11 -41.92 -29.68
C GLY A 17 38.56 -42.00 -31.14
N ILE A 18 38.17 -41.03 -31.98
CA ILE A 18 38.54 -40.98 -33.40
C ILE A 18 40.07 -40.97 -33.58
N VAL A 19 40.78 -40.16 -32.77
CA VAL A 19 42.24 -40.11 -32.83
C VAL A 19 42.85 -41.42 -32.35
N ALA A 20 42.37 -41.99 -31.25
CA ALA A 20 42.84 -43.26 -30.73
C ALA A 20 42.64 -44.40 -31.73
N ASP A 21 41.52 -44.44 -32.45
CA ASP A 21 41.26 -45.42 -33.50
C ASP A 21 42.20 -45.24 -34.70
N SER A 22 42.47 -44.00 -35.11
CA SER A 22 43.45 -43.69 -36.15
C SER A 22 44.87 -44.09 -35.75
N ARG A 23 45.27 -43.82 -34.50
CA ARG A 23 46.60 -44.18 -33.97
C ARG A 23 46.73 -45.69 -33.79
N LEU A 24 45.68 -46.37 -33.34
CA LEU A 24 45.62 -47.82 -33.25
C LEU A 24 45.85 -48.44 -34.63
N ALA A 25 45.12 -48.00 -35.65
CA ALA A 25 45.27 -48.50 -37.02
C ALA A 25 46.71 -48.30 -37.56
N ALA A 26 47.35 -47.19 -37.21
CA ALA A 26 48.74 -46.92 -37.59
C ALA A 26 49.73 -47.88 -36.89
N VAL A 27 49.53 -48.14 -35.58
CA VAL A 27 50.36 -49.08 -34.81
C VAL A 27 50.16 -50.53 -35.29
N THR A 28 48.92 -50.96 -35.52
CA THR A 28 48.62 -52.30 -36.02
C THR A 28 49.16 -52.50 -37.44
N GLY A 29 48.99 -51.50 -38.32
CA GLY A 29 49.56 -51.54 -39.67
C GLY A 29 51.08 -51.67 -39.64
N TRP A 30 51.74 -50.96 -38.72
CA TRP A 30 53.19 -51.12 -38.53
C TRP A 30 53.59 -52.53 -38.07
N LEU A 31 52.86 -53.13 -37.14
CA LEU A 31 53.13 -54.52 -36.71
C LEU A 31 52.98 -55.50 -37.88
N ASP A 32 51.91 -55.37 -38.66
CA ASP A 32 51.60 -56.21 -39.80
C ASP A 32 52.64 -56.05 -40.92
N ASP A 33 53.05 -54.82 -41.24
CA ASP A 33 54.06 -54.52 -42.25
C ASP A 33 55.42 -55.14 -41.90
N ASN A 34 55.82 -55.13 -40.63
CA ASN A 34 57.07 -55.76 -40.19
C ASN A 34 57.00 -57.29 -40.29
N GLN A 35 55.86 -57.91 -39.95
CA GLN A 35 55.68 -59.36 -40.16
C GLN A 35 55.66 -59.72 -41.65
N LYS A 36 55.03 -58.90 -42.50
CA LYS A 36 54.99 -59.09 -43.95
C LYS A 36 56.39 -59.04 -44.57
N ALA A 37 57.23 -58.09 -44.13
CA ALA A 37 58.61 -58.00 -44.56
C ALA A 37 59.43 -59.27 -44.24
N LEU A 38 59.19 -59.90 -43.08
CA LEU A 38 59.84 -61.17 -42.73
C LEU A 38 59.20 -62.36 -43.47
N ARG A 39 57.91 -62.28 -43.79
CA ARG A 39 57.20 -63.31 -44.56
C ARG A 39 57.78 -63.48 -45.96
N GLU A 40 58.11 -62.36 -46.62
CA GLU A 40 58.82 -62.35 -47.91
C GLU A 40 60.14 -63.14 -47.86
N LEU A 41 60.82 -63.15 -46.70
CA LEU A 41 62.03 -63.96 -46.49
C LEU A 41 61.70 -65.43 -46.27
N THR A 42 60.70 -65.75 -45.44
CA THR A 42 60.32 -67.15 -45.16
C THR A 42 59.76 -67.88 -46.39
N GLU A 43 59.19 -67.14 -47.34
CA GLU A 43 58.65 -67.68 -48.60
C GLU A 43 59.69 -67.68 -49.74
N ASN A 44 60.91 -67.19 -49.49
CA ASN A 44 61.98 -67.19 -50.48
C ASN A 44 62.54 -68.61 -50.70
N ALA A 45 62.38 -69.14 -51.91
CA ALA A 45 62.81 -70.50 -52.26
C ALA A 45 64.31 -70.74 -52.01
N SER A 46 65.19 -69.78 -52.32
CA SER A 46 66.63 -69.93 -52.10
C SER A 46 66.98 -70.05 -50.61
N LEU A 47 66.26 -69.31 -49.75
CA LEU A 47 66.41 -69.38 -48.31
C LEU A 47 65.92 -70.73 -47.77
N GLN A 48 64.76 -71.20 -48.24
CA GLN A 48 64.21 -72.50 -47.83
C GLN A 48 65.13 -73.67 -48.23
N ILE A 49 65.69 -73.65 -49.45
CA ILE A 49 66.63 -74.68 -49.93
C ILE A 49 67.88 -74.72 -49.05
N TYR A 50 68.51 -73.57 -48.83
CA TYR A 50 69.74 -73.49 -48.05
C TYR A 50 69.56 -74.00 -46.62
N VAL A 51 68.50 -73.59 -45.94
CA VAL A 51 68.23 -74.06 -44.57
C VAL A 51 67.85 -75.55 -44.56
N THR A 52 67.19 -76.05 -45.61
CA THR A 52 66.91 -77.49 -45.76
C THR A 52 68.20 -78.29 -45.92
N GLU A 53 69.13 -77.89 -46.79
CA GLU A 53 70.44 -78.53 -46.97
C GLU A 53 71.26 -78.52 -45.67
N LEU A 54 71.27 -77.39 -44.95
CA LEU A 54 71.97 -77.26 -43.68
C LEU A 54 71.36 -78.14 -42.59
N THR A 55 70.04 -78.28 -42.57
CA THR A 55 69.31 -79.16 -41.64
C THR A 55 69.63 -80.63 -41.94
N MET A 56 69.65 -81.04 -43.23
CA MET A 56 70.06 -82.39 -43.64
C MET A 56 71.52 -82.68 -43.29
N ALA A 57 72.38 -81.67 -43.33
CA ALA A 57 73.78 -81.75 -42.91
C ALA A 57 73.98 -81.78 -41.37
N GLN A 58 72.91 -81.80 -40.57
CA GLN A 58 72.94 -81.71 -39.10
C GLN A 58 73.69 -80.45 -38.60
N GLY A 59 73.56 -79.33 -39.31
CA GLY A 59 74.25 -78.08 -38.98
C GLY A 59 75.73 -78.03 -39.37
N ASN A 60 76.28 -79.09 -39.99
CA ASN A 60 77.66 -79.10 -40.44
C ASN A 60 77.82 -78.41 -41.81
N ARG A 61 78.20 -77.13 -41.77
CA ARG A 61 78.41 -76.27 -42.96
C ARG A 61 79.37 -76.86 -43.99
N ALA A 62 80.36 -77.66 -43.60
CA ALA A 62 81.33 -78.26 -44.52
C ALA A 62 80.72 -79.34 -45.43
N LYS A 63 79.50 -79.81 -45.13
CA LYS A 63 78.75 -80.79 -45.94
C LYS A 63 77.75 -80.13 -46.90
N VAL A 64 77.65 -78.80 -46.90
CA VAL A 64 76.76 -78.04 -47.78
C VAL A 64 77.57 -77.57 -48.99
N THR A 65 77.10 -77.87 -50.20
CA THR A 65 77.77 -77.51 -51.45
C THR A 65 77.69 -75.99 -51.67
N ASP A 66 78.80 -75.34 -52.03
CA ASP A 66 78.87 -73.90 -52.27
C ASP A 66 78.42 -73.00 -51.09
N GLU A 67 78.56 -73.50 -49.85
CA GLU A 67 78.14 -72.80 -48.61
C GLU A 67 78.58 -71.33 -48.53
N PRO A 68 79.85 -70.96 -48.85
CA PRO A 68 80.28 -69.57 -48.73
C PRO A 68 79.54 -68.63 -49.70
N ALA A 69 79.18 -69.12 -50.88
CA ALA A 69 78.45 -68.34 -51.89
C ALA A 69 76.97 -68.20 -51.52
N GLN A 70 76.34 -69.29 -51.06
CA GLN A 70 74.93 -69.29 -50.62
C GLN A 70 74.73 -68.43 -49.36
N ALA A 71 75.61 -68.56 -48.36
CA ALA A 71 75.60 -67.73 -47.16
C ALA A 71 75.84 -66.25 -47.48
N GLY A 72 76.74 -65.96 -48.43
CA GLY A 72 77.00 -64.60 -48.92
C GLY A 72 75.79 -63.96 -49.60
N TYR A 73 75.10 -64.70 -50.48
CA TYR A 73 73.86 -64.26 -51.13
C TYR A 73 72.78 -63.95 -50.09
N LEU A 74 72.53 -64.88 -49.15
CA LEU A 74 71.52 -64.70 -48.11
C LEU A 74 71.86 -63.52 -47.20
N ARG A 75 73.12 -63.31 -46.84
CA ARG A 75 73.53 -62.14 -46.03
C ARG A 75 73.22 -60.84 -46.77
N ASN A 76 73.49 -60.76 -48.07
CA ASN A 76 73.17 -59.59 -48.88
C ASN A 76 71.65 -59.37 -49.00
N LEU A 77 70.87 -60.45 -49.17
CA LEU A 77 69.41 -60.40 -49.16
C LEU A 77 68.87 -59.89 -47.82
N LEU A 78 69.36 -60.43 -46.70
CA LEU A 78 68.97 -59.99 -45.35
C LEU A 78 69.34 -58.52 -45.12
N ASN A 79 70.52 -58.07 -45.53
CA ASN A 79 70.91 -56.67 -45.43
C ASN A 79 70.00 -55.75 -46.27
N ALA A 80 69.63 -56.17 -47.48
CA ALA A 80 68.74 -55.40 -48.35
C ALA A 80 67.31 -55.31 -47.78
N VAL A 81 66.76 -56.42 -47.27
CA VAL A 81 65.44 -56.43 -46.62
C VAL A 81 65.47 -55.65 -45.30
N ALA A 82 66.52 -55.80 -44.49
CA ALA A 82 66.67 -55.06 -43.25
C ALA A 82 66.74 -53.55 -43.51
N SER A 83 67.48 -53.11 -44.53
CA SER A 83 67.56 -51.69 -44.90
C SER A 83 66.25 -51.14 -45.44
N ARG A 84 65.49 -51.91 -46.24
CA ARG A 84 64.22 -51.48 -46.83
C ARG A 84 63.08 -51.45 -45.80
N SER A 85 63.04 -52.42 -44.90
CA SER A 85 61.94 -52.63 -43.95
C SER A 85 62.22 -52.03 -42.56
N GLY A 86 63.39 -51.37 -42.40
CA GLY A 86 63.75 -50.63 -41.19
C GLY A 86 64.27 -51.48 -40.03
N PHE A 87 64.63 -52.75 -40.27
CA PHE A 87 65.35 -53.59 -39.31
C PHE A 87 66.85 -53.29 -39.26
N ALA A 88 67.39 -52.53 -40.21
CA ALA A 88 68.76 -52.05 -40.14
C ALA A 88 68.83 -50.74 -39.34
N VAL A 89 69.82 -50.63 -38.45
CA VAL A 89 70.18 -49.34 -37.87
C VAL A 89 71.00 -48.57 -38.91
N ALA A 90 70.72 -47.29 -39.11
CA ALA A 90 71.62 -46.42 -39.84
C ALA A 90 73.00 -46.50 -39.17
N ALA A 91 74.03 -46.95 -39.89
CA ALA A 91 75.37 -47.00 -39.33
C ALA A 91 75.70 -45.61 -38.79
N GLN A 92 75.77 -45.46 -37.47
CA GLN A 92 76.34 -44.26 -36.87
C GLN A 92 77.80 -44.24 -37.31
N SER A 93 78.08 -43.46 -38.35
CA SER A 93 79.42 -43.05 -38.72
C SER A 93 79.99 -42.30 -37.53
N ALA A 94 80.84 -42.95 -36.75
CA ALA A 94 81.63 -42.32 -35.70
C ALA A 94 83.10 -42.74 -35.85
N GLU A 95 83.84 -41.78 -36.41
CA GLU A 95 85.27 -41.40 -36.40
C GLU A 95 86.32 -42.11 -35.52
N VAL A 96 86.08 -43.25 -34.87
CA VAL A 96 87.11 -43.92 -34.05
C VAL A 96 87.31 -45.39 -34.46
N PRO A 97 88.48 -45.76 -35.02
CA PRO A 97 88.82 -47.13 -35.35
C PRO A 97 89.26 -47.87 -34.08
N ALA A 98 88.30 -48.38 -33.32
CA ALA A 98 88.56 -49.28 -32.20
C ALA A 98 87.94 -50.66 -32.49
N ASN A 99 88.74 -51.74 -32.40
CA ASN A 99 88.31 -53.13 -32.55
C ASN A 99 87.51 -53.62 -31.33
N VAL A 100 86.41 -52.94 -31.00
CA VAL A 100 85.47 -53.38 -29.98
C VAL A 100 84.26 -53.99 -30.68
N GLU A 101 83.96 -55.24 -30.36
CA GLU A 101 82.78 -55.95 -30.87
C GLU A 101 81.52 -55.23 -30.34
N ARG A 102 80.84 -54.47 -31.21
CA ARG A 102 79.62 -53.74 -30.84
C ARG A 102 78.45 -54.72 -30.82
N ILE A 103 77.73 -54.78 -29.70
CA ILE A 103 76.50 -55.56 -29.61
C ILE A 103 75.47 -54.92 -30.54
N GLY A 104 75.04 -55.68 -31.54
CA GLY A 104 73.99 -55.25 -32.46
C GLY A 104 72.67 -54.94 -31.74
N SER A 105 71.90 -53.95 -32.21
CA SER A 105 70.63 -53.56 -31.59
C SER A 105 69.40 -53.79 -32.47
N ALA A 106 69.60 -53.95 -33.78
CA ALA A 106 68.55 -54.22 -34.75
C ALA A 106 69.12 -54.99 -35.96
N GLY A 107 68.37 -55.98 -36.42
CA GLY A 107 68.76 -56.76 -37.59
C GLY A 107 67.84 -57.95 -37.82
N ILE A 108 68.10 -58.69 -38.88
CA ILE A 108 67.37 -59.90 -39.24
C ILE A 108 68.32 -61.08 -39.18
N ALA A 109 67.94 -62.15 -38.48
CA ALA A 109 68.65 -63.43 -38.48
C ALA A 109 67.74 -64.56 -38.94
N ILE A 110 68.37 -65.53 -39.60
CA ILE A 110 67.81 -66.86 -39.88
C ILE A 110 68.39 -67.80 -38.84
N LEU A 111 67.51 -68.52 -38.16
CA LEU A 111 67.85 -69.47 -37.10
C LEU A 111 67.53 -70.88 -37.54
N ASP A 112 68.34 -71.84 -37.11
CA ASP A 112 68.02 -73.26 -37.23
C ASP A 112 67.01 -73.70 -36.15
N SER A 113 66.59 -74.97 -36.21
CA SER A 113 65.70 -75.57 -35.21
C SER A 113 66.26 -75.60 -33.77
N GLY A 114 67.58 -75.38 -33.60
CA GLY A 114 68.27 -75.25 -32.31
C GLY A 114 68.46 -73.80 -31.87
N LEU A 115 67.89 -72.82 -32.57
CA LEU A 115 68.04 -71.37 -32.34
C LEU A 115 69.45 -70.82 -32.60
N HIS A 116 70.32 -71.55 -33.31
CA HIS A 116 71.62 -71.04 -33.71
C HIS A 116 71.49 -70.17 -34.96
N ILE A 117 72.29 -69.09 -35.02
CA ILE A 117 72.31 -68.19 -36.17
C ILE A 117 72.94 -68.90 -37.37
N VAL A 118 72.14 -69.07 -38.42
CA VAL A 118 72.55 -69.61 -39.72
C VAL A 118 73.18 -68.48 -40.55
N VAL A 119 72.41 -67.42 -40.77
CA VAL A 119 72.85 -66.17 -41.43
C VAL A 119 72.18 -64.99 -40.73
N ALA A 120 72.90 -63.88 -40.55
CA ALA A 120 72.35 -62.65 -39.98
C ALA A 120 72.76 -61.43 -40.81
N SER A 121 71.91 -60.41 -40.81
CA SER A 121 72.25 -59.07 -41.30
C SER A 121 73.21 -58.37 -40.34
N GLY A 122 73.89 -57.32 -40.83
CA GLY A 122 74.68 -56.45 -39.97
C GLY A 122 73.83 -55.83 -38.86
N GLY A 123 74.38 -55.73 -37.64
CA GLY A 123 73.71 -55.13 -36.49
C GLY A 123 72.74 -56.05 -35.73
N THR A 124 72.61 -57.32 -36.12
CA THR A 124 71.70 -58.25 -35.42
C THR A 124 72.15 -58.53 -33.98
N PRO A 125 71.26 -58.37 -32.98
CA PRO A 125 71.58 -58.68 -31.57
C PRO A 125 71.77 -60.18 -31.31
N PRO A 126 72.45 -60.55 -30.21
CA PRO A 126 72.51 -61.93 -29.73
C PRO A 126 71.11 -62.52 -29.46
N ILE A 127 70.86 -63.76 -29.90
CA ILE A 127 69.58 -64.47 -29.74
C ILE A 127 69.46 -64.99 -28.30
N THR A 128 69.10 -64.10 -27.39
CA THR A 128 68.97 -64.38 -25.95
C THR A 128 67.69 -63.74 -25.38
N GLY A 129 67.26 -64.17 -24.20
CA GLY A 129 66.09 -63.58 -23.52
C GLY A 129 64.82 -63.61 -24.37
N GLU A 130 64.15 -62.46 -24.49
CA GLU A 130 62.91 -62.28 -25.26
C GLU A 130 63.05 -62.62 -26.75
N ILE A 131 64.22 -62.40 -27.36
CA ILE A 131 64.48 -62.72 -28.76
C ILE A 131 64.41 -64.24 -28.96
N ALA A 132 65.07 -65.02 -28.08
CA ALA A 132 65.05 -66.47 -28.12
C ALA A 132 63.66 -67.06 -27.81
N LEU A 133 62.95 -66.48 -26.83
CA LEU A 133 61.57 -66.87 -26.50
C LEU A 133 60.62 -66.65 -27.70
N THR A 134 60.76 -65.52 -28.38
CA THR A 134 59.94 -65.17 -29.54
C THR A 134 60.24 -66.10 -30.73
N ALA A 135 61.52 -66.41 -30.98
CA ALA A 135 61.92 -67.39 -31.98
C ALA A 135 61.41 -68.80 -31.67
N SER A 136 61.43 -69.22 -30.39
CA SER A 136 60.91 -70.51 -29.95
C SER A 136 59.40 -70.64 -30.19
N ARG A 137 58.62 -69.57 -29.95
CA ARG A 137 57.19 -69.52 -30.30
C ARG A 137 56.98 -69.65 -31.81
N ALA A 138 57.83 -69.01 -32.61
CA ALA A 138 57.77 -69.14 -34.06
C ALA A 138 58.04 -70.57 -34.54
N LEU A 139 59.02 -71.27 -33.94
CA LEU A 139 59.29 -72.69 -34.25
C LEU A 139 58.11 -73.62 -33.94
N ALA A 140 57.19 -73.23 -33.05
CA ALA A 140 55.96 -73.97 -32.78
C ALA A 140 54.90 -73.82 -33.91
N GLY A 141 55.20 -73.05 -34.96
CA GLY A 141 54.41 -72.98 -36.19
C GLY A 141 53.55 -71.72 -36.36
N GLN A 142 53.64 -70.74 -35.45
CA GLN A 142 52.86 -69.50 -35.50
C GLN A 142 53.74 -68.25 -35.50
N PRO A 143 53.46 -67.20 -36.30
CA PRO A 143 54.13 -65.92 -36.17
C PRO A 143 54.04 -65.38 -34.74
N ALA A 144 55.15 -64.87 -34.21
CA ALA A 144 55.24 -64.35 -32.87
C ALA A 144 55.79 -62.91 -32.87
N ILE A 145 55.25 -62.08 -31.99
CA ILE A 145 55.75 -60.74 -31.69
C ILE A 145 56.18 -60.75 -30.23
N SER A 146 57.35 -60.21 -29.93
CA SER A 146 57.80 -60.03 -28.55
C SER A 146 57.10 -58.82 -27.94
N ASP A 147 57.05 -58.77 -26.61
CA ASP A 147 56.83 -57.48 -25.96
C ASP A 147 58.04 -56.55 -26.16
N VAL A 148 57.88 -55.26 -25.86
CA VAL A 148 59.02 -54.34 -25.85
C VAL A 148 60.00 -54.74 -24.74
N PHE A 149 61.25 -54.94 -25.11
CA PHE A 149 62.34 -55.31 -24.20
C PHE A 149 63.55 -54.38 -24.41
N ALA A 150 64.42 -54.31 -23.41
CA ALA A 150 65.70 -53.61 -23.56
C ALA A 150 66.69 -54.54 -24.31
N SER A 151 67.12 -54.13 -25.50
CA SER A 151 68.13 -54.83 -26.28
C SER A 151 69.50 -54.79 -25.60
N GLY A 152 70.50 -55.50 -26.14
CA GLY A 152 71.84 -55.60 -25.52
C GLY A 152 72.60 -54.27 -25.36
N ASN A 153 72.19 -53.24 -26.09
CA ASN A 153 72.68 -51.85 -25.94
C ASN A 153 71.78 -50.96 -25.06
N GLY A 154 70.77 -51.54 -24.41
CA GLY A 154 69.76 -50.84 -23.59
C GLY A 154 68.64 -50.16 -24.38
N GLU A 155 68.63 -50.25 -25.71
CA GLU A 155 67.61 -49.64 -26.56
C GLU A 155 66.31 -50.46 -26.52
N PRO A 156 65.14 -49.83 -26.27
CA PRO A 156 63.85 -50.52 -26.30
C PRO A 156 63.52 -51.01 -27.72
N SER A 157 63.40 -52.32 -27.88
CA SER A 157 63.20 -53.00 -29.15
C SER A 157 62.07 -54.03 -29.08
N VAL A 158 61.56 -54.39 -30.26
CA VAL A 158 60.56 -55.45 -30.47
C VAL A 158 61.16 -56.46 -31.44
N ALA A 159 60.94 -57.74 -31.18
CA ALA A 159 61.31 -58.83 -32.05
C ALA A 159 60.06 -59.40 -32.73
N PHE A 160 60.21 -59.72 -34.01
CA PHE A 160 59.21 -60.40 -34.82
C PHE A 160 59.82 -61.71 -35.27
N ALA A 161 59.12 -62.82 -35.13
CA ALA A 161 59.60 -64.12 -35.58
C ALA A 161 58.54 -64.86 -36.39
N LEU A 162 58.95 -65.42 -37.53
CA LEU A 162 58.10 -66.26 -38.37
C LEU A 162 58.73 -67.65 -38.55
N PRO A 163 57.92 -68.72 -38.57
CA PRO A 163 58.39 -70.07 -38.87
C PRO A 163 58.93 -70.15 -40.30
N LEU A 164 60.02 -70.90 -40.48
CA LEU A 164 60.55 -71.29 -41.77
C LEU A 164 60.28 -72.77 -42.02
N TYR A 165 59.70 -73.10 -43.17
CA TYR A 165 59.37 -74.47 -43.59
C TYR A 165 60.25 -74.91 -44.77
N ALA A 166 60.42 -76.22 -44.94
CA ALA A 166 61.12 -76.79 -46.08
C ALA A 166 60.32 -76.62 -47.39
N ILE A 167 60.99 -76.60 -48.53
CA ILE A 167 60.34 -76.62 -49.85
C ILE A 167 59.45 -77.88 -49.97
N GLN A 168 58.20 -77.71 -50.45
CA GLN A 168 57.17 -78.76 -50.61
C GLN A 168 56.58 -79.33 -49.32
N ALA A 169 56.74 -78.68 -48.18
CA ALA A 169 56.04 -79.05 -46.95
C ALA A 169 54.55 -78.64 -47.00
N GLU A 170 53.63 -79.61 -47.03
CA GLU A 170 52.18 -79.36 -46.86
C GLU A 170 51.80 -79.12 -45.37
N GLY A 171 50.70 -78.40 -45.16
CA GLY A 171 50.33 -77.59 -43.97
C GLY A 171 50.18 -78.25 -42.58
N SER A 172 51.16 -79.04 -42.13
CA SER A 172 51.39 -79.39 -40.72
C SER A 172 52.86 -79.70 -40.40
N ALA A 173 53.78 -79.40 -41.33
CA ALA A 173 55.18 -79.70 -41.17
C ALA A 173 55.83 -78.91 -40.03
N LYS A 174 56.73 -79.58 -39.29
CA LYS A 174 57.54 -78.93 -38.26
C LYS A 174 58.44 -77.88 -38.91
N ALA A 175 58.49 -76.67 -38.37
CA ALA A 175 59.38 -75.62 -38.84
C ALA A 175 60.85 -76.10 -38.77
N ILE A 176 61.60 -75.92 -39.85
CA ILE A 176 63.01 -76.28 -39.95
C ILE A 176 63.93 -75.20 -39.38
N GLY A 177 63.38 -74.00 -39.18
CA GLY A 177 64.06 -72.84 -38.61
C GLY A 177 63.08 -71.69 -38.37
N ALA A 178 63.61 -70.53 -38.01
CA ALA A 178 62.82 -69.30 -37.84
C ALA A 178 63.56 -68.09 -38.42
N VAL A 179 62.81 -67.17 -39.03
CA VAL A 179 63.34 -65.85 -39.39
C VAL A 179 62.95 -64.89 -38.29
N ILE A 180 63.92 -64.24 -37.67
CA ILE A 180 63.72 -63.25 -36.61
C ILE A 180 64.21 -61.87 -37.06
N GLY A 181 63.40 -60.84 -36.86
CA GLY A 181 63.76 -59.45 -37.06
C GLY A 181 63.62 -58.68 -35.74
N VAL A 182 64.67 -57.98 -35.32
CA VAL A 182 64.66 -57.12 -34.13
C VAL A 182 64.75 -55.67 -34.56
N ARG A 183 63.88 -54.81 -34.01
CA ARG A 183 63.77 -53.40 -34.40
C ARG A 183 63.51 -52.47 -33.19
N PRO A 184 64.13 -51.27 -33.14
CA PRO A 184 63.89 -50.29 -32.08
C PRO A 184 62.49 -49.66 -32.15
N VAL A 185 61.92 -49.36 -30.97
CA VAL A 185 60.61 -48.71 -30.79
C VAL A 185 60.69 -47.18 -30.86
N THR A 186 61.86 -46.61 -30.58
CA THR A 186 62.12 -45.15 -30.49
C THR A 186 62.07 -44.40 -31.82
N GLY A 187 62.04 -45.11 -32.96
CA GLY A 187 61.98 -44.52 -34.30
C GLY A 187 60.56 -44.40 -34.85
N GLN A 188 60.25 -45.24 -35.85
CA GLN A 188 58.98 -45.18 -36.58
C GLN A 188 57.77 -45.34 -35.66
N LEU A 189 57.79 -46.29 -34.71
CA LEU A 189 56.66 -46.53 -33.82
C LEU A 189 56.31 -45.30 -32.95
N ALA A 190 57.31 -44.61 -32.39
CA ALA A 190 57.10 -43.36 -31.67
C ALA A 190 56.49 -42.24 -32.53
N SER A 191 56.85 -42.17 -33.82
CA SER A 191 56.27 -41.19 -34.75
C SER A 191 54.80 -41.47 -35.09
N LEU A 192 54.39 -42.74 -35.09
CA LEU A 192 53.01 -43.14 -35.38
C LEU A 192 52.05 -42.72 -34.27
N LEU A 193 52.51 -42.69 -33.01
CA LEU A 193 51.73 -42.28 -31.85
C LEU A 193 51.42 -40.77 -31.83
N LYS A 194 52.20 -39.96 -32.54
CA LYS A 194 51.95 -38.53 -32.70
C LYS A 194 50.84 -38.29 -33.72
N GLN A 195 49.83 -37.50 -33.34
CA GLN A 195 48.74 -37.11 -34.22
C GLN A 195 49.18 -35.93 -35.12
N PRO A 196 49.13 -36.07 -36.46
CA PRO A 196 49.41 -34.95 -37.36
C PRO A 196 48.35 -33.85 -37.23
N GLY A 197 48.79 -32.59 -37.19
CA GLY A 197 47.90 -31.42 -37.08
C GLY A 197 47.21 -31.30 -35.72
N GLU A 198 47.80 -31.85 -34.66
CA GLU A 198 47.25 -31.75 -33.32
C GLU A 198 47.06 -30.29 -32.89
N THR A 199 45.85 -29.97 -32.43
CA THR A 199 45.49 -28.62 -31.98
C THR A 199 45.58 -28.48 -30.47
N ALA A 200 45.44 -29.58 -29.72
CA ALA A 200 45.50 -29.57 -28.27
C ALA A 200 46.95 -29.78 -27.81
N ALA A 201 47.50 -28.81 -27.09
CA ALA A 201 48.90 -28.79 -26.67
C ALA A 201 49.24 -29.90 -25.66
N SER A 202 48.29 -30.26 -24.81
CA SER A 202 48.44 -31.31 -23.80
C SER A 202 48.03 -32.70 -24.29
N ALA A 203 47.59 -32.85 -25.54
CA ALA A 203 47.04 -34.12 -26.00
C ALA A 203 48.15 -35.08 -26.43
N GLU A 204 48.19 -36.25 -25.79
CA GLU A 204 49.27 -37.22 -25.95
C GLU A 204 48.73 -38.63 -26.24
N SER A 205 49.46 -39.40 -27.03
CA SER A 205 49.22 -40.84 -27.17
C SER A 205 50.47 -41.64 -26.82
N TYR A 206 50.30 -42.70 -26.04
CA TYR A 206 51.40 -43.56 -25.60
C TYR A 206 50.93 -45.01 -25.41
N LEU A 207 51.87 -45.96 -25.38
CA LEU A 207 51.60 -47.38 -25.18
C LEU A 207 51.94 -47.79 -23.75
N ILE A 208 51.10 -48.60 -23.14
CA ILE A 208 51.32 -49.18 -21.82
C ILE A 208 51.12 -50.70 -21.84
N ARG A 209 51.69 -51.40 -20.86
CA ARG A 209 51.33 -52.79 -20.54
C ARG A 209 51.24 -52.99 -19.04
N ALA A 210 50.52 -54.04 -18.64
CA ALA A 210 50.61 -54.56 -17.29
C ALA A 210 51.86 -55.42 -17.12
N GLN A 211 52.66 -55.16 -16.08
CA GLN A 211 53.75 -56.03 -15.62
C GLN A 211 53.51 -56.39 -14.14
N GLY A 212 52.79 -57.49 -13.91
CA GLY A 212 52.38 -57.89 -12.55
C GLY A 212 51.53 -56.82 -11.86
N ALA A 213 52.06 -56.26 -10.77
CA ALA A 213 51.44 -55.18 -10.00
C ALA A 213 51.80 -53.76 -10.50
N ALA A 214 52.61 -53.64 -11.56
CA ALA A 214 53.05 -52.37 -12.13
C ALA A 214 52.54 -52.18 -13.57
N ILE A 215 52.66 -50.94 -14.06
CA ILE A 215 52.32 -50.49 -15.40
C ILE A 215 53.60 -49.94 -16.02
N ASP A 216 54.06 -50.57 -17.10
CA ASP A 216 55.21 -50.09 -17.85
C ASP A 216 54.76 -49.24 -19.03
N TYR A 217 55.48 -48.14 -19.28
CA TYR A 217 55.25 -47.26 -20.42
C TYR A 217 56.20 -47.66 -21.55
N LEU A 218 55.62 -48.10 -22.67
CA LEU A 218 56.31 -48.76 -23.78
C LEU A 218 56.74 -47.80 -24.90
N SER A 219 56.32 -46.54 -24.82
CA SER A 219 56.66 -45.48 -25.78
C SER A 219 57.26 -44.26 -25.06
N PRO A 220 57.90 -43.34 -25.78
CA PRO A 220 58.31 -42.07 -25.21
C PRO A 220 57.09 -41.30 -24.71
N LEU A 221 57.23 -40.63 -23.56
CA LEU A 221 56.20 -39.79 -22.96
C LEU A 221 56.43 -38.31 -23.29
N ALA A 222 55.38 -37.49 -23.19
CA ALA A 222 55.41 -36.06 -23.51
C ALA A 222 56.37 -35.28 -22.60
N ASP A 223 56.59 -35.75 -21.37
CA ASP A 223 57.58 -35.18 -20.45
C ASP A 223 59.04 -35.54 -20.79
N GLY A 224 59.26 -36.26 -21.90
CA GLY A 224 60.58 -36.67 -22.38
C GLY A 224 61.07 -37.99 -21.79
N THR A 225 60.28 -38.67 -20.95
CA THR A 225 60.67 -39.96 -20.39
C THR A 225 60.82 -41.01 -21.49
N PRO A 226 61.98 -41.69 -21.61
CA PRO A 226 62.17 -42.74 -22.61
C PRO A 226 61.31 -43.99 -22.32
N PRO A 227 61.07 -44.85 -23.34
CA PRO A 227 60.35 -46.10 -23.13
C PRO A 227 61.03 -46.99 -22.07
N LEU A 228 60.22 -47.72 -21.30
CA LEU A 228 60.61 -48.61 -20.20
C LEU A 228 61.33 -47.92 -19.02
N LYS A 229 61.45 -46.59 -19.00
CA LYS A 229 62.05 -45.84 -17.88
C LYS A 229 61.04 -45.40 -16.82
N ARG A 230 59.74 -45.43 -17.13
CA ARG A 230 58.67 -45.21 -16.16
C ARG A 230 57.91 -46.49 -15.90
N SER A 231 57.64 -46.74 -14.61
CA SER A 231 56.76 -47.80 -14.15
C SER A 231 55.96 -47.30 -12.94
N LEU A 232 54.63 -47.46 -12.95
CA LEU A 232 53.74 -47.02 -11.88
C LEU A 232 52.96 -48.19 -11.29
N ALA A 233 52.63 -48.15 -10.00
CA ALA A 233 51.87 -49.22 -9.36
C ALA A 233 50.41 -49.24 -9.84
N ARG A 234 49.84 -50.42 -10.10
CA ARG A 234 48.42 -50.58 -10.45
C ARG A 234 47.47 -50.18 -9.32
N SER A 235 47.98 -50.09 -8.08
CA SER A 235 47.25 -49.57 -6.92
C SER A 235 47.21 -48.04 -6.85
N THR A 236 47.79 -47.32 -7.82
CA THR A 236 47.79 -45.86 -7.84
C THR A 236 46.38 -45.32 -8.05
N ALA A 237 45.83 -44.69 -7.01
CA ALA A 237 44.44 -44.27 -6.99
C ALA A 237 44.14 -43.16 -8.03
N GLY A 238 43.13 -43.42 -8.86
CA GLY A 238 42.63 -42.47 -9.86
C GLY A 238 43.52 -42.32 -11.10
N LEU A 239 44.50 -43.20 -11.31
CA LEU A 239 45.32 -43.22 -12.51
C LEU A 239 44.50 -43.78 -13.70
N VAL A 240 44.41 -43.01 -14.79
CA VAL A 240 43.63 -43.41 -15.98
C VAL A 240 44.19 -44.67 -16.64
N ASP A 241 45.50 -44.89 -16.55
CA ASP A 241 46.20 -46.05 -17.10
C ASP A 241 45.76 -47.38 -16.46
N VAL A 242 45.40 -47.36 -15.17
CA VAL A 242 44.89 -48.56 -14.47
C VAL A 242 43.56 -48.99 -15.08
N ARG A 243 42.64 -48.03 -15.25
CA ARG A 243 41.31 -48.30 -15.82
C ARG A 243 41.42 -48.76 -17.27
N ALA A 244 42.36 -48.19 -18.03
CA ALA A 244 42.62 -48.57 -19.40
C ALA A 244 43.12 -50.02 -19.55
N LEU A 245 43.93 -50.52 -18.62
CA LEU A 245 44.37 -51.91 -18.61
C LEU A 245 43.26 -52.88 -18.19
N GLU A 246 42.35 -52.46 -17.31
CA GLU A 246 41.23 -53.28 -16.85
C GLU A 246 40.10 -53.36 -17.87
N ARG A 247 39.80 -52.24 -18.54
CA ARG A 247 38.74 -52.10 -19.54
C ARG A 247 39.21 -51.27 -20.75
N PRO A 248 40.02 -51.85 -21.64
CA PRO A 248 40.42 -51.18 -22.87
C PRO A 248 39.18 -50.79 -23.70
N GLY A 249 39.11 -49.54 -24.14
CA GLY A 249 37.96 -48.99 -24.89
C GLY A 249 37.16 -47.95 -24.12
N ASP A 250 37.17 -48.02 -22.79
CA ASP A 250 36.40 -47.10 -21.94
C ASP A 250 36.95 -45.67 -21.98
N PHE A 251 36.03 -44.72 -21.82
CA PHE A 251 36.36 -43.33 -21.51
C PHE A 251 36.58 -43.17 -20.01
N SER A 252 37.59 -42.40 -19.64
CA SER A 252 37.99 -42.22 -18.26
C SER A 252 38.38 -40.78 -17.96
N GLU A 253 37.90 -40.29 -16.82
CA GLU A 253 38.41 -39.08 -16.17
C GLU A 253 39.23 -39.51 -14.95
N GLY A 254 40.39 -38.89 -14.77
CA GLY A 254 41.33 -39.19 -13.70
C GLY A 254 42.66 -38.46 -13.89
N ARG A 255 43.71 -38.97 -13.25
CA ARG A 255 45.06 -38.43 -13.39
C ARG A 255 45.89 -39.26 -14.35
N ASP A 256 46.77 -38.61 -15.10
CA ASP A 256 47.79 -39.28 -15.91
C ASP A 256 49.04 -39.64 -15.07
N TYR A 257 50.05 -40.20 -15.75
CA TYR A 257 51.33 -40.55 -15.17
C TYR A 257 52.11 -39.37 -14.56
N ALA A 258 51.81 -38.13 -14.98
CA ALA A 258 52.42 -36.90 -14.50
C ALA A 258 51.62 -36.27 -13.34
N GLY A 259 50.47 -36.87 -12.97
CA GLY A 259 49.57 -36.38 -11.94
C GLY A 259 48.60 -35.29 -12.41
N THR A 260 48.53 -35.03 -13.72
CA THR A 260 47.62 -34.04 -14.32
C THR A 260 46.23 -34.63 -14.49
N ASP A 261 45.19 -33.87 -14.17
CA ASP A 261 43.80 -34.29 -14.45
C ASP A 261 43.56 -34.30 -15.96
N VAL A 262 43.17 -35.46 -16.48
CA VAL A 262 43.00 -35.71 -17.92
C VAL A 262 41.67 -36.38 -18.23
N LEU A 263 41.23 -36.18 -19.48
CA LEU A 263 40.23 -37.02 -20.13
C LEU A 263 40.98 -38.00 -21.03
N ALA A 264 40.72 -39.29 -20.88
CA ALA A 264 41.47 -40.33 -21.58
C ALA A 264 40.57 -41.42 -22.16
N VAL A 265 40.96 -41.93 -23.32
CA VAL A 265 40.42 -43.15 -23.93
C VAL A 265 41.55 -44.14 -24.17
N SER A 266 41.20 -45.42 -24.20
CA SER A 266 42.15 -46.50 -24.42
C SER A 266 41.72 -47.43 -25.54
N ARG A 267 42.68 -48.14 -26.15
CA ARG A 267 42.46 -49.21 -27.13
C ARG A 267 43.44 -50.35 -26.92
N ALA A 268 42.94 -51.58 -26.87
CA ALA A 268 43.82 -52.75 -26.89
C ALA A 268 44.44 -52.91 -28.27
N VAL A 269 45.75 -53.20 -28.34
CA VAL A 269 46.46 -53.46 -29.59
C VAL A 269 46.40 -54.97 -29.89
N PRO A 270 45.69 -55.40 -30.97
CA PRO A 270 45.55 -56.82 -31.30
C PRO A 270 46.88 -57.56 -31.42
N GLY A 271 46.93 -58.81 -30.93
CA GLY A 271 48.12 -59.66 -31.01
C GLY A 271 49.24 -59.29 -30.02
N THR A 272 49.02 -58.32 -29.13
CA THR A 272 50.00 -57.89 -28.11
C THR A 272 49.33 -57.70 -26.75
N ALA A 273 50.13 -57.53 -25.69
CA ALA A 273 49.64 -57.14 -24.37
C ALA A 273 49.51 -55.60 -24.22
N TRP A 274 49.63 -54.85 -25.31
CA TRP A 274 49.74 -53.39 -25.25
C TRP A 274 48.37 -52.74 -25.27
N VAL A 275 48.24 -51.66 -24.51
CA VAL A 275 47.10 -50.76 -24.55
C VAL A 275 47.60 -49.39 -25.01
N LEU A 276 46.99 -48.89 -26.08
CA LEU A 276 47.19 -47.54 -26.57
C LEU A 276 46.33 -46.58 -25.74
N MET A 277 46.99 -45.63 -25.12
CA MET A 277 46.38 -44.52 -24.40
C MET A 277 46.32 -43.29 -25.29
N ARG A 278 45.23 -42.54 -25.17
CA ARG A 278 45.10 -41.19 -25.73
C ARG A 278 44.45 -40.31 -24.69
N ASN A 279 45.12 -39.25 -24.27
CA ASN A 279 44.61 -38.33 -23.26
C ASN A 279 44.76 -36.86 -23.67
N VAL A 280 44.11 -35.98 -22.92
CA VAL A 280 44.23 -34.51 -23.00
C VAL A 280 43.97 -33.94 -21.60
N ALA A 281 44.66 -32.86 -21.22
CA ALA A 281 44.43 -32.20 -19.95
C ALA A 281 43.00 -31.67 -19.85
N ARG A 282 42.36 -31.93 -18.72
CA ARG A 282 40.99 -31.49 -18.46
C ARG A 282 40.87 -29.95 -18.50
N SER A 283 41.89 -29.25 -18.01
CA SER A 283 41.94 -27.79 -18.04
C SER A 283 41.97 -27.22 -19.46
N GLU A 284 42.58 -27.92 -20.41
CA GLU A 284 42.56 -27.52 -21.82
C GLU A 284 41.23 -27.91 -22.48
N ALA A 285 40.76 -29.13 -22.23
CA ALA A 285 39.53 -29.65 -22.83
C ALA A 285 38.26 -28.90 -22.38
N LEU A 286 38.14 -28.63 -21.07
CA LEU A 286 36.93 -28.05 -20.47
C LEU A 286 37.11 -26.60 -20.01
N GLY A 287 38.34 -26.08 -19.97
CA GLY A 287 38.65 -24.73 -19.46
C GLY A 287 37.91 -23.59 -20.16
N PRO A 288 37.82 -23.56 -21.51
CA PRO A 288 37.06 -22.54 -22.21
C PRO A 288 35.57 -22.53 -21.80
N THR A 289 34.96 -23.71 -21.70
CA THR A 289 33.56 -23.88 -21.30
C THR A 289 33.33 -23.50 -19.85
N GLU A 290 34.18 -23.95 -18.93
CA GLU A 290 34.09 -23.59 -17.51
C GLU A 290 34.30 -22.09 -17.29
N THR A 291 35.23 -21.47 -18.01
CA THR A 291 35.48 -20.01 -17.94
C THR A 291 34.29 -19.23 -18.47
N ARG A 292 33.73 -19.62 -19.61
CA ARG A 292 32.53 -18.98 -20.19
C ARG A 292 31.34 -19.06 -19.23
N LEU A 293 31.09 -20.23 -18.65
CA LEU A 293 30.02 -20.43 -17.67
C LEU A 293 30.21 -19.55 -16.43
N ARG A 294 31.44 -19.49 -15.89
CA ARG A 294 31.77 -18.62 -14.75
C ARG A 294 31.53 -17.14 -15.08
N THR A 295 31.95 -16.70 -16.26
CA THR A 295 31.74 -15.31 -16.72
C THR A 295 30.25 -14.98 -16.85
N ILE A 296 29.45 -15.86 -17.45
CA ILE A 296 27.99 -15.65 -17.58
C ILE A 296 27.35 -15.55 -16.18
N LEU A 297 27.72 -16.41 -15.24
CA LEU A 297 27.21 -16.36 -13.87
C LEU A 297 27.55 -15.04 -13.17
N ILE A 298 28.80 -14.58 -13.29
CA ILE A 298 29.24 -13.30 -12.71
C ILE A 298 28.44 -12.13 -13.31
N VAL A 299 28.30 -12.07 -14.64
CA VAL A 299 27.53 -11.02 -15.31
C VAL A 299 26.06 -11.06 -14.88
N PHE A 300 25.45 -12.25 -14.80
CA PHE A 300 24.09 -12.41 -14.33
C PHE A 300 23.91 -11.89 -12.90
N LEU A 301 24.82 -12.25 -11.97
CA LEU A 301 24.79 -11.76 -10.59
C LEU A 301 24.94 -10.23 -10.52
N LEU A 302 25.81 -9.63 -11.35
CA LEU A 302 25.97 -8.18 -11.42
C LEU A 302 24.70 -7.48 -11.93
N VAL A 303 24.03 -8.05 -12.94
CA VAL A 303 22.75 -7.52 -13.44
C VAL A 303 21.67 -7.60 -12.36
N VAL A 304 21.55 -8.74 -11.67
CA VAL A 304 20.59 -8.91 -10.56
C VAL A 304 20.88 -7.92 -9.43
N ALA A 305 22.14 -7.73 -9.05
CA ALA A 305 22.54 -6.75 -8.05
C ALA A 305 22.20 -5.32 -8.49
N GLY A 306 22.50 -4.95 -9.74
CA GLY A 306 22.17 -3.64 -10.31
C GLY A 306 20.65 -3.36 -10.31
N VAL A 307 19.84 -4.33 -10.75
CA VAL A 307 18.37 -4.24 -10.71
C VAL A 307 17.88 -4.11 -9.27
N SER A 308 18.43 -4.88 -8.33
CA SER A 308 18.04 -4.82 -6.91
C SER A 308 18.35 -3.46 -6.30
N VAL A 309 19.54 -2.89 -6.58
CA VAL A 309 19.92 -1.54 -6.15
C VAL A 309 18.97 -0.50 -6.76
N GLY A 310 18.64 -0.61 -8.05
CA GLY A 310 17.67 0.26 -8.71
C GLY A 310 16.28 0.18 -8.06
N LEU A 311 15.81 -1.01 -7.74
CA LEU A 311 14.50 -1.24 -7.11
C LEU A 311 14.46 -0.68 -5.69
N VAL A 312 15.54 -0.84 -4.91
CA VAL A 312 15.71 -0.22 -3.59
C VAL A 312 15.76 1.30 -3.69
N ALA A 313 16.44 1.86 -4.70
CA ALA A 313 16.50 3.31 -4.91
C ALA A 313 15.12 3.88 -5.27
N VAL A 314 14.37 3.23 -6.17
CA VAL A 314 12.99 3.60 -6.52
C VAL A 314 12.06 3.46 -5.32
N TRP A 315 12.16 2.37 -4.56
CA TRP A 315 11.37 2.16 -3.35
C TRP A 315 11.68 3.22 -2.30
N ARG A 316 12.96 3.53 -2.05
CA ARG A 316 13.39 4.58 -1.13
C ARG A 316 12.91 5.95 -1.59
N HIS A 317 12.98 6.26 -2.89
CA HIS A 317 12.49 7.52 -3.43
C HIS A 317 10.96 7.63 -3.27
N GLY A 318 10.22 6.59 -3.64
CA GLY A 318 8.76 6.55 -3.49
C GLY A 318 8.30 6.51 -2.02
N ALA A 319 9.05 5.89 -1.12
CA ALA A 319 8.80 5.95 0.32
C ALA A 319 9.06 7.36 0.85
N SER A 320 10.18 8.00 0.45
CA SER A 320 10.53 9.36 0.85
C SER A 320 9.49 10.40 0.41
N VAL A 321 8.97 10.28 -0.82
CA VAL A 321 7.91 11.18 -1.32
C VAL A 321 6.61 10.95 -0.55
N ARG A 322 6.22 9.69 -0.31
CA ARG A 322 5.01 9.38 0.47
C ARG A 322 5.11 9.83 1.92
N THR A 323 6.28 9.71 2.56
CA THR A 323 6.49 10.22 3.91
C THR A 323 6.46 11.75 3.95
N ALA A 324 7.00 12.41 2.92
CA ALA A 324 6.95 13.87 2.82
C ALA A 324 5.52 14.37 2.57
N GLU A 325 4.75 13.73 1.69
CA GLU A 325 3.34 14.05 1.45
C GLU A 325 2.45 13.77 2.66
N ALA A 326 2.69 12.68 3.39
CA ALA A 326 1.98 12.38 4.62
C ALA A 326 2.31 13.41 5.72
N ALA A 327 3.59 13.74 5.90
CA ALA A 327 4.01 14.78 6.84
C ALA A 327 3.41 16.14 6.49
N GLU A 328 3.35 16.50 5.20
CA GLU A 328 2.76 17.74 4.73
C GLU A 328 1.24 17.76 4.90
N LYS A 329 0.53 16.65 4.62
CA LYS A 329 -0.89 16.52 4.93
C LYS A 329 -1.18 16.65 6.41
N HIS A 330 -0.36 16.05 7.28
CA HIS A 330 -0.47 16.21 8.73
C HIS A 330 -0.19 17.64 9.17
N ARG A 331 0.82 18.31 8.59
CA ARG A 331 1.13 19.72 8.86
C ARG A 331 -0.04 20.62 8.49
N ILE A 332 -0.54 20.50 7.26
CA ILE A 332 -1.70 21.29 6.78
C ILE A 332 -2.95 21.01 7.60
N ALA A 333 -3.22 19.75 7.97
CA ALA A 333 -4.36 19.41 8.83
C ALA A 333 -4.22 20.01 10.23
N SER A 334 -3.02 19.98 10.83
CA SER A 334 -2.75 20.57 12.14
C SER A 334 -2.85 22.09 12.10
N GLU A 335 -2.30 22.75 11.08
CA GLU A 335 -2.43 24.20 10.87
C GLU A 335 -3.89 24.61 10.66
N ARG A 336 -4.66 23.83 9.86
CA ARG A 336 -6.10 24.07 9.69
C ARG A 336 -6.88 23.87 10.98
N PHE A 337 -6.57 22.85 11.77
CA PHE A 337 -7.23 22.58 13.04
C PHE A 337 -6.94 23.67 14.07
N GLU A 338 -5.69 24.13 14.14
CA GLU A 338 -5.29 25.24 15.01
C GLU A 338 -5.95 26.55 14.57
N SER A 339 -5.98 26.82 13.26
CA SER A 339 -6.63 28.00 12.70
C SER A 339 -8.15 27.99 12.93
N LEU A 340 -8.80 26.84 12.75
CA LEU A 340 -10.23 26.67 13.04
C LEU A 340 -10.52 26.83 14.53
N THR A 341 -9.72 26.25 15.42
CA THR A 341 -9.88 26.42 16.88
C THR A 341 -9.72 27.88 17.28
N ARG A 342 -8.72 28.57 16.73
CA ARG A 342 -8.47 29.99 16.97
C ARG A 342 -9.62 30.85 16.43
N PHE A 343 -10.13 30.51 15.24
CA PHE A 343 -11.28 31.18 14.63
C PHE A 343 -12.53 30.99 15.49
N MET A 344 -12.90 29.75 15.85
CA MET A 344 -14.05 29.45 16.69
C MET A 344 -13.98 30.18 18.03
N ARG A 345 -12.80 30.19 18.69
CA ARG A 345 -12.59 30.92 19.93
C ARG A 345 -12.74 32.44 19.73
N THR A 346 -12.25 32.97 18.62
CA THR A 346 -12.41 34.40 18.29
C THR A 346 -13.88 34.74 18.06
N VAL A 347 -14.62 33.90 17.33
CA VAL A 347 -16.05 34.06 17.09
C VAL A 347 -16.82 34.01 18.40
N THR A 348 -16.62 32.99 19.24
CA THR A 348 -17.33 32.88 20.52
C THR A 348 -16.95 33.96 21.52
N ASP A 349 -15.69 34.40 21.56
CA ASP A 349 -15.23 35.47 22.48
C ASP A 349 -15.64 36.88 22.03
N SER A 350 -16.02 37.06 20.75
CA SER A 350 -16.51 38.33 20.19
C SER A 350 -18.02 38.48 20.28
N GLN A 351 -18.75 37.39 20.53
CA GLN A 351 -20.17 37.49 20.86
C GLN A 351 -20.31 38.16 22.24
N PRO A 352 -21.31 39.04 22.42
CA PRO A 352 -21.58 39.65 23.72
C PRO A 352 -22.28 38.69 24.70
N THR A 353 -22.79 37.56 24.21
CA THR A 353 -23.53 36.57 24.99
C THR A 353 -22.59 35.63 25.74
N GLU A 354 -23.02 35.18 26.92
CA GLU A 354 -22.26 34.19 27.67
C GLU A 354 -22.53 32.81 27.04
N ILE A 355 -21.50 32.00 26.87
CA ILE A 355 -21.59 30.67 26.25
C ILE A 355 -20.76 29.69 27.07
N ALA A 356 -21.34 28.54 27.43
CA ALA A 356 -20.63 27.44 28.05
C ALA A 356 -21.12 26.08 27.55
N CYS A 357 -20.24 25.09 27.48
CA CYS A 357 -20.63 23.69 27.35
C CYS A 357 -20.39 22.97 28.66
N VAL A 358 -21.32 22.11 29.06
CA VAL A 358 -21.18 21.21 30.21
C VAL A 358 -21.27 19.76 29.77
N ASN A 359 -20.48 18.88 30.38
CA ASN A 359 -20.61 17.44 30.15
C ASN A 359 -21.74 16.83 31.03
N ALA A 360 -21.98 15.53 30.87
CA ALA A 360 -22.96 14.79 31.66
C ALA A 360 -22.74 14.84 33.19
N SER A 361 -21.52 15.09 33.66
CA SER A 361 -21.22 15.25 35.10
C SER A 361 -21.41 16.70 35.59
N GLY A 362 -21.89 17.62 34.73
CA GLY A 362 -22.06 19.03 35.06
C GLY A 362 -20.76 19.84 35.14
N ALA A 363 -19.65 19.33 34.60
CA ALA A 363 -18.39 20.05 34.51
C ALA A 363 -18.30 20.83 33.20
N ILE A 364 -17.79 22.06 33.26
CA ILE A 364 -17.70 22.96 32.10
C ILE A 364 -16.54 22.51 31.20
N THR A 365 -16.85 22.08 29.98
CA THR A 365 -15.85 21.63 28.98
C THR A 365 -15.36 22.77 28.08
N PHE A 366 -16.19 23.81 27.93
CA PHE A 366 -15.91 25.00 27.15
C PHE A 366 -16.61 26.21 27.79
N ALA A 367 -15.98 27.38 27.73
CA ALA A 367 -16.58 28.66 28.06
C ALA A 367 -16.00 29.72 27.11
N ASN A 368 -16.75 30.77 26.83
CA ASN A 368 -16.26 31.94 26.11
C ASN A 368 -15.82 33.05 27.09
N ARG A 369 -15.10 34.06 26.56
CA ARG A 369 -14.61 35.20 27.34
C ARG A 369 -15.71 36.00 28.07
N PRO A 370 -16.86 36.32 27.47
CA PRO A 370 -17.97 36.97 28.19
C PRO A 370 -18.37 36.27 29.50
N LEU A 371 -18.53 34.94 29.48
CA LEU A 371 -18.85 34.17 30.70
C LEU A 371 -17.74 34.29 31.75
N ALA A 372 -16.48 34.15 31.32
CA ALA A 372 -15.33 34.28 32.22
C ALA A 372 -15.24 35.67 32.87
N SER A 373 -15.44 36.73 32.08
CA SER A 373 -15.44 38.10 32.56
C SER A 373 -16.59 38.39 33.51
N HIS A 374 -17.78 37.85 33.24
CA HIS A 374 -18.96 38.03 34.10
C HIS A 374 -18.70 37.52 35.52
N TYR A 375 -18.25 36.26 35.63
CA TYR A 375 -18.03 35.63 36.93
C TYR A 375 -16.64 35.92 37.53
N GLY A 376 -15.81 36.73 36.86
CA GLY A 376 -14.49 37.13 37.32
C GLY A 376 -13.48 35.98 37.42
N ILE A 377 -13.66 34.90 36.64
CA ILE A 377 -12.79 33.72 36.66
C ILE A 377 -11.95 33.68 35.39
N PRO A 378 -10.61 33.55 35.46
CA PRO A 378 -9.79 33.40 34.26
C PRO A 378 -10.24 32.22 33.39
N ILE A 379 -10.28 32.41 32.07
CA ILE A 379 -10.81 31.42 31.11
C ILE A 379 -10.11 30.05 31.21
N MET A 380 -8.81 30.04 31.54
CA MET A 380 -8.02 28.82 31.70
C MET A 380 -8.40 28.03 32.96
N ASP A 381 -8.98 28.71 33.95
CA ASP A 381 -9.34 28.14 35.24
C ASP A 381 -10.78 27.64 35.27
N ILE A 382 -11.59 27.89 34.23
CA ILE A 382 -13.00 27.44 34.16
C ILE A 382 -13.09 25.99 33.65
N LYS A 383 -12.17 25.58 32.76
CA LYS A 383 -12.23 24.27 32.13
C LYS A 383 -12.18 23.15 33.18
N ASN A 384 -13.09 22.19 33.05
CA ASN A 384 -13.32 21.06 33.93
C ASN A 384 -13.80 21.41 35.35
N LYS A 385 -14.15 22.68 35.64
CA LYS A 385 -14.77 23.02 36.92
C LYS A 385 -16.26 22.65 36.92
N PRO A 386 -16.81 22.21 38.08
CA PRO A 386 -18.25 22.02 38.23
C PRO A 386 -19.00 23.34 37.94
N MET A 387 -20.11 23.27 37.23
CA MET A 387 -20.94 24.43 36.87
C MET A 387 -21.34 25.26 38.10
N VAL A 388 -21.63 24.60 39.23
CA VAL A 388 -21.96 25.24 40.51
C VAL A 388 -20.85 26.15 41.07
N SER A 389 -19.58 25.85 40.76
CA SER A 389 -18.44 26.65 41.22
C SER A 389 -18.19 27.90 40.38
N VAL A 390 -18.81 27.99 39.19
CA VAL A 390 -18.68 29.12 38.27
C VAL A 390 -19.94 29.98 38.30
N LEU A 391 -21.12 29.39 38.15
CA LEU A 391 -22.41 30.10 38.06
C LEU A 391 -23.09 30.33 39.42
N GLY A 392 -22.54 29.77 40.50
CA GLY A 392 -23.16 29.78 41.82
C GLY A 392 -24.35 28.81 41.97
N PRO A 393 -24.78 28.54 43.21
CA PRO A 393 -25.74 27.47 43.53
C PRO A 393 -27.16 27.72 43.03
N ALA A 394 -27.62 28.97 42.99
CA ALA A 394 -28.97 29.31 42.56
C ALA A 394 -29.16 29.03 41.07
N ILE A 395 -28.28 29.59 40.23
CA ILE A 395 -28.32 29.45 38.77
C ILE A 395 -27.98 28.02 38.36
N ALA A 396 -26.90 27.44 38.91
CA ALA A 396 -26.47 26.10 38.52
C ALA A 396 -27.52 25.02 38.80
N LYS A 397 -28.32 25.16 39.88
CA LYS A 397 -29.40 24.20 40.15
C LYS A 397 -30.49 24.25 39.08
N ILE A 398 -30.95 25.45 38.73
CA ILE A 398 -31.99 25.64 37.69
C ILE A 398 -31.51 25.05 36.37
N LEU A 399 -30.28 25.39 35.97
CA LEU A 399 -29.72 24.92 34.70
C LEU A 399 -29.38 23.42 34.71
N ALA A 400 -29.00 22.84 35.85
CA ALA A 400 -28.69 21.42 35.95
C ALA A 400 -29.90 20.56 35.61
N ASP A 401 -31.09 20.94 36.08
CA ASP A 401 -32.33 20.21 35.79
C ASP A 401 -32.68 20.30 34.29
N VAL A 402 -32.47 21.46 33.67
CA VAL A 402 -32.68 21.66 32.22
C VAL A 402 -31.65 20.85 31.42
N ASN A 403 -30.37 20.96 31.75
CA ASN A 403 -29.28 20.24 31.09
C ASN A 403 -29.46 18.73 31.15
N LYS A 404 -29.93 18.22 32.29
CA LYS A 404 -30.21 16.79 32.47
C LYS A 404 -31.33 16.34 31.54
N ARG A 405 -32.45 17.07 31.47
CA ARG A 405 -33.54 16.75 30.53
C ARG A 405 -33.08 16.79 29.08
N VAL A 406 -32.39 17.85 28.67
CA VAL A 406 -31.84 18.01 27.31
C VAL A 406 -30.91 16.86 26.94
N ALA A 407 -30.10 16.38 27.88
CA ALA A 407 -29.23 15.23 27.66
C ALA A 407 -29.99 13.89 27.60
N GLU A 408 -31.10 13.75 28.34
CA GLU A 408 -31.93 12.54 28.35
C GLU A 408 -32.87 12.45 27.13
N THR A 409 -33.41 13.59 26.68
CA THR A 409 -34.35 13.65 25.55
C THR A 409 -33.67 13.89 24.22
N GLU A 410 -32.40 14.32 24.22
CA GLU A 410 -31.62 14.72 23.04
C GLU A 410 -32.30 15.85 22.22
N THR A 411 -33.08 16.71 22.89
CA THR A 411 -33.81 17.82 22.28
C THR A 411 -33.33 19.17 22.81
N ASN A 412 -33.37 20.20 21.98
CA ASN A 412 -33.06 21.56 22.42
C ASN A 412 -34.21 22.15 23.25
N GLU A 413 -33.88 22.86 24.32
CA GLU A 413 -34.84 23.56 25.17
C GLU A 413 -34.49 25.06 25.28
N HIS A 414 -35.52 25.91 25.35
CA HIS A 414 -35.40 27.36 25.55
C HIS A 414 -36.17 27.76 26.80
N HIS A 415 -35.55 28.57 27.67
CA HIS A 415 -36.13 28.97 28.95
C HIS A 415 -35.90 30.45 29.25
N LEU A 416 -36.91 31.10 29.85
CA LEU A 416 -36.77 32.43 30.43
C LEU A 416 -36.72 32.32 31.95
N HIS A 417 -35.66 32.83 32.55
CA HIS A 417 -35.42 32.83 33.98
C HIS A 417 -35.42 34.26 34.51
N ARG A 418 -36.12 34.48 35.63
CA ARG A 418 -36.05 35.73 36.37
C ARG A 418 -35.23 35.46 37.63
N ILE A 419 -34.05 36.06 37.70
CA ILE A 419 -33.05 35.77 38.73
C ILE A 419 -32.82 37.05 39.53
N GLU A 420 -32.84 36.91 40.85
CA GLU A 420 -32.52 37.99 41.76
C GLU A 420 -31.04 37.86 42.16
N GLU A 421 -30.21 38.76 41.63
CA GLU A 421 -28.78 38.83 41.92
C GLU A 421 -28.49 40.03 42.85
N SER A 422 -27.27 40.09 43.38
CA SER A 422 -26.84 41.16 44.29
C SER A 422 -26.90 42.57 43.67
N ASP A 423 -26.91 42.68 42.35
CA ASP A 423 -26.98 43.92 41.57
C ASP A 423 -28.40 44.25 41.06
N GLY A 424 -29.39 43.39 41.35
CA GLY A 424 -30.80 43.60 41.05
C GLY A 424 -31.48 42.43 40.36
N LEU A 425 -32.69 42.67 39.86
CA LEU A 425 -33.47 41.68 39.13
C LEU A 425 -33.01 41.61 37.66
N ARG A 426 -32.57 40.42 37.25
CA ARG A 426 -32.11 40.10 35.89
C ARG A 426 -33.08 39.13 35.22
N GLU A 427 -33.40 39.37 33.96
CA GLU A 427 -34.14 38.44 33.11
C GLU A 427 -33.17 37.80 32.12
N LEU A 428 -33.01 36.49 32.26
CA LEU A 428 -32.05 35.68 31.54
C LEU A 428 -32.79 34.69 30.66
N SER A 429 -32.61 34.81 29.36
CA SER A 429 -33.06 33.82 28.37
C SER A 429 -31.92 32.83 28.12
N THR A 430 -32.18 31.54 28.21
CA THR A 430 -31.17 30.48 28.06
C THR A 430 -31.59 29.45 27.04
N ASP A 431 -30.69 29.17 26.10
CA ASP A 431 -30.83 28.10 25.12
C ASP A 431 -29.91 26.94 25.49
N HIS A 432 -30.47 25.73 25.51
CA HIS A 432 -29.77 24.50 25.84
C HIS A 432 -29.80 23.56 24.63
N VAL A 433 -28.63 23.26 24.08
CA VAL A 433 -28.47 22.48 22.84
C VAL A 433 -27.65 21.22 23.12
N TYR A 434 -28.19 20.06 22.77
CA TYR A 434 -27.49 18.78 22.91
C TYR A 434 -26.39 18.65 21.85
N ILE A 435 -25.18 18.32 22.29
CA ILE A 435 -24.04 17.98 21.43
C ILE A 435 -23.73 16.49 21.62
N PRO A 436 -23.92 15.66 20.57
CA PRO A 436 -23.62 14.24 20.64
C PRO A 436 -22.11 14.01 20.82
N GLY A 437 -21.77 13.00 21.61
CA GLY A 437 -20.38 12.60 21.84
C GLY A 437 -19.74 11.88 20.66
N ASN A 438 -18.42 11.81 20.65
CA ASN A 438 -17.61 10.99 19.75
C ASN A 438 -16.43 10.35 20.51
N SER A 439 -15.56 9.62 19.80
CA SER A 439 -14.40 8.93 20.39
C SER A 439 -13.41 9.84 21.10
N ALA A 440 -13.42 11.14 20.82
CA ALA A 440 -12.54 12.12 21.46
C ALA A 440 -13.24 12.94 22.55
N HIS A 441 -14.56 13.19 22.46
CA HIS A 441 -15.30 14.12 23.32
C HIS A 441 -16.62 13.49 23.80
N PRO A 442 -16.91 13.47 25.11
CA PRO A 442 -18.18 12.95 25.62
C PRO A 442 -19.37 13.84 25.22
N PRO A 443 -20.60 13.33 25.27
CA PRO A 443 -21.81 14.13 25.08
C PRO A 443 -21.83 15.33 26.03
N SER A 444 -22.28 16.47 25.52
CA SER A 444 -22.29 17.73 26.26
C SER A 444 -23.50 18.59 25.89
N THR A 445 -23.86 19.51 26.77
CA THR A 445 -24.93 20.48 26.53
C THR A 445 -24.30 21.86 26.39
N LEU A 446 -24.50 22.49 25.23
CA LEU A 446 -24.17 23.89 24.98
C LEU A 446 -25.28 24.77 25.57
N MET A 447 -24.87 25.72 26.40
CA MET A 447 -25.74 26.73 27.01
C MET A 447 -25.36 28.10 26.44
N VAL A 448 -26.35 28.82 25.93
CA VAL A 448 -26.20 30.21 25.49
C VAL A 448 -27.09 31.08 26.37
N PHE A 449 -26.50 32.14 26.92
CA PHE A 449 -27.18 33.05 27.85
C PHE A 449 -27.40 34.41 27.19
N HIS A 450 -28.65 34.86 27.20
CA HIS A 450 -29.10 36.14 26.68
C HIS A 450 -29.69 36.98 27.82
N ASP A 451 -29.01 38.06 28.17
CA ASP A 451 -29.57 39.05 29.09
C ASP A 451 -30.62 39.88 28.37
N VAL A 452 -31.88 39.71 28.74
CA VAL A 452 -33.03 40.42 28.15
C VAL A 452 -33.61 41.47 29.10
N THR A 453 -32.91 41.77 30.20
CA THR A 453 -33.35 42.70 31.23
C THR A 453 -33.65 44.10 30.67
N SER A 454 -32.78 44.61 29.79
CA SER A 454 -32.96 45.94 29.17
C SER A 454 -34.17 45.98 28.23
N LEU A 455 -34.38 44.92 27.45
CA LEU A 455 -35.51 44.78 26.54
C LEU A 455 -36.84 44.68 27.30
N GLY A 456 -36.87 43.90 28.40
CA GLY A 456 -38.02 43.84 29.30
C GLY A 456 -38.36 45.21 29.90
N ARG A 457 -37.35 45.95 30.36
CA ARG A 457 -37.51 47.33 30.88
C ARG A 457 -37.96 48.32 29.81
N GLU A 458 -37.46 48.21 28.58
CA GLU A 458 -37.83 49.11 27.47
C GLU A 458 -39.29 48.91 27.04
N ARG A 459 -39.74 47.66 26.92
CA ARG A 459 -41.15 47.33 26.65
C ARG A 459 -42.08 47.95 27.69
N ALA A 460 -41.80 47.74 28.97
CA ALA A 460 -42.58 48.32 30.06
C ALA A 460 -42.63 49.86 30.00
N ARG A 461 -41.50 50.52 29.70
CA ARG A 461 -41.45 51.98 29.51
C ARG A 461 -42.22 52.45 28.27
N SER A 462 -42.22 51.68 27.19
CA SER A 462 -42.96 52.01 25.96
C SER A 462 -44.47 51.99 26.21
N GLU A 463 -44.97 50.93 26.87
CA GLU A 463 -46.37 50.82 27.26
C GLU A 463 -46.82 51.98 28.17
N GLN A 464 -45.99 52.34 29.16
CA GLN A 464 -46.26 53.48 30.02
C GLN A 464 -46.34 54.81 29.25
N ARG A 465 -45.42 55.06 28.31
CA ARG A 465 -45.43 56.27 27.47
C ARG A 465 -46.68 56.33 26.58
N LEU A 466 -47.07 55.20 25.99
CA LEU A 466 -48.28 55.14 25.16
C LEU A 466 -49.53 55.49 25.97
N ARG A 467 -49.67 54.92 27.18
CA ARG A 467 -50.78 55.26 28.09
C ARG A 467 -50.81 56.76 28.44
N GLN A 468 -49.65 57.37 28.70
CA GLN A 468 -49.55 58.81 28.99
C GLN A 468 -49.94 59.69 27.79
N LEU A 469 -49.52 59.32 26.57
CA LEU A 469 -49.90 60.03 25.34
C LEU A 469 -51.41 59.97 25.10
N VAL A 470 -52.02 58.80 25.24
CA VAL A 470 -53.47 58.62 25.10
C VAL A 470 -54.24 59.52 26.08
N ASN A 471 -53.88 59.50 27.37
CA ASN A 471 -54.53 60.35 28.37
C ASN A 471 -54.38 61.85 28.07
N THR A 472 -53.23 62.27 27.55
CA THR A 472 -52.96 63.67 27.18
C THR A 472 -53.86 64.11 26.01
N LEU A 473 -53.94 63.30 24.95
CA LEU A 473 -54.78 63.59 23.77
C LEU A 473 -56.26 63.70 24.13
N VAL A 474 -56.76 62.76 24.95
CA VAL A 474 -58.12 62.81 25.48
C VAL A 474 -58.36 64.09 26.28
N GLY A 475 -57.43 64.47 27.17
CA GLY A 475 -57.53 65.69 27.96
C GLY A 475 -57.59 66.97 27.12
N VAL A 476 -56.86 67.05 26.01
CA VAL A 476 -56.92 68.20 25.08
C VAL A 476 -58.29 68.33 24.42
N ILE A 477 -58.87 67.21 23.98
CA ILE A 477 -60.20 67.20 23.36
C ILE A 477 -61.28 67.59 24.35
N ASP A 478 -61.27 67.00 25.55
CA ASP A 478 -62.26 67.28 26.60
C ASP A 478 -62.22 68.76 27.03
N ARG A 479 -61.06 69.43 27.01
CA ARG A 479 -60.92 70.87 27.35
C ARG A 479 -61.54 71.83 26.34
N ARG A 480 -61.85 71.40 25.10
CA ARG A 480 -62.56 72.24 24.13
C ARG A 480 -64.01 72.52 24.52
N ASP A 481 -64.55 71.73 25.45
CA ASP A 481 -65.80 72.01 26.15
C ASP A 481 -65.47 72.20 27.65
N PRO A 482 -65.55 73.45 28.17
CA PRO A 482 -65.22 73.75 29.57
C PRO A 482 -66.01 72.92 30.59
N TYR A 483 -67.16 72.35 30.20
CA TYR A 483 -68.03 71.54 31.04
C TYR A 483 -67.87 70.03 30.79
N SER A 484 -66.89 69.61 29.98
CA SER A 484 -66.53 68.21 29.74
C SER A 484 -65.14 67.83 30.25
N ALA A 485 -64.48 68.69 31.05
CA ALA A 485 -63.22 68.35 31.70
C ALA A 485 -63.36 67.06 32.54
N ASN A 486 -62.54 66.05 32.23
CA ASN A 486 -62.58 64.71 32.82
C ASN A 486 -63.85 63.88 32.53
N HIS A 487 -64.76 64.34 31.66
CA HIS A 487 -66.00 63.61 31.34
C HIS A 487 -65.70 62.23 30.79
N SER A 488 -64.77 62.09 29.83
CA SER A 488 -64.43 60.79 29.24
C SER A 488 -63.82 59.83 30.27
N SER A 489 -63.01 60.35 31.20
CA SER A 489 -62.45 59.55 32.31
C SER A 489 -63.51 59.09 33.31
N ARG A 490 -64.47 59.97 33.66
CA ARG A 490 -65.61 59.63 34.54
C ARG A 490 -66.52 58.59 33.89
N VAL A 491 -66.75 58.70 32.59
CA VAL A 491 -67.56 57.75 31.81
C VAL A 491 -66.87 56.39 31.72
N ALA A 492 -65.55 56.35 31.52
CA ALA A 492 -64.77 55.11 31.57
C ALA A 492 -64.85 54.45 32.96
N GLU A 493 -64.72 55.23 34.04
CA GLU A 493 -64.81 54.71 35.41
C GLU A 493 -66.19 54.13 35.73
N VAL A 494 -67.26 54.86 35.39
CA VAL A 494 -68.63 54.37 35.59
C VAL A 494 -68.91 53.16 34.69
N GLY A 495 -68.46 53.20 33.44
CA GLY A 495 -68.62 52.10 32.49
C GLY A 495 -67.95 50.81 32.97
N ALA A 496 -66.71 50.89 33.45
CA ALA A 496 -65.99 49.73 34.01
C ALA A 496 -66.74 49.14 35.21
N ALA A 497 -67.22 49.99 36.13
CA ALA A 497 -68.00 49.55 37.28
C ALA A 497 -69.31 48.84 36.87
N ILE A 498 -70.02 49.35 35.86
CA ILE A 498 -71.21 48.69 35.30
C ILE A 498 -70.84 47.35 34.65
N ALA A 499 -69.76 47.31 33.86
CA ALA A 499 -69.29 46.10 33.17
C ALA A 499 -68.88 44.99 34.15
N GLU A 500 -68.19 45.35 35.24
CA GLU A 500 -67.83 44.44 36.33
C GLU A 500 -69.06 43.93 37.07
N GLU A 501 -70.03 44.81 37.39
CA GLU A 501 -71.28 44.41 38.05
C GLU A 501 -72.15 43.50 37.15
N MET A 502 -72.01 43.61 35.83
CA MET A 502 -72.61 42.70 34.84
C MET A 502 -71.83 41.39 34.66
N GLY A 503 -70.65 41.23 35.28
CA GLY A 503 -69.83 40.02 35.19
C GLY A 503 -69.15 39.82 33.83
N LEU A 504 -68.83 40.90 33.10
CA LEU A 504 -68.14 40.81 31.82
C LEU A 504 -66.67 40.37 31.98
N SER A 505 -66.09 39.72 30.96
CA SER A 505 -64.68 39.29 30.96
C SER A 505 -63.71 40.48 31.03
N GLU A 506 -62.50 40.27 31.55
CA GLU A 506 -61.46 41.31 31.66
C GLU A 506 -61.20 42.06 30.35
N THR A 507 -61.19 41.37 29.20
CA THR A 507 -61.05 42.00 27.88
C THR A 507 -62.20 42.97 27.55
N LEU A 508 -63.44 42.63 27.93
CA LEU A 508 -64.60 43.49 27.69
C LEU A 508 -64.67 44.66 28.68
N VAL A 509 -64.25 44.46 29.94
CA VAL A 509 -64.09 45.55 30.91
C VAL A 509 -63.03 46.54 30.41
N SER A 510 -61.88 46.05 29.93
CA SER A 510 -60.84 46.86 29.30
C SER A 510 -61.34 47.57 28.03
N THR A 511 -62.18 46.90 27.23
CA THR A 511 -62.83 47.52 26.05
C THR A 511 -63.70 48.71 26.45
N VAL A 512 -64.48 48.59 27.53
CA VAL A 512 -65.35 49.66 28.04
C VAL A 512 -64.55 50.83 28.60
N ASP A 513 -63.50 50.59 29.40
CA ASP A 513 -62.63 51.66 29.91
C ASP A 513 -61.97 52.43 28.75
N LEU A 514 -61.39 51.72 27.78
CA LEU A 514 -60.70 52.35 26.66
C LEU A 514 -61.67 53.09 25.73
N ALA A 515 -62.82 52.49 25.42
CA ALA A 515 -63.87 53.16 24.64
C ALA A 515 -64.40 54.41 25.35
N GLY A 516 -64.61 54.35 26.67
CA GLY A 516 -65.04 55.50 27.48
C GLY A 516 -64.05 56.66 27.48
N ARG A 517 -62.74 56.37 27.50
CA ARG A 517 -61.70 57.41 27.41
C ARG A 517 -61.65 58.05 26.03
N LEU A 518 -61.86 57.27 24.97
CA LEU A 518 -61.65 57.70 23.60
C LEU A 518 -62.91 58.20 22.88
N MET A 519 -64.10 58.03 23.47
CA MET A 519 -65.40 58.28 22.81
C MET A 519 -65.60 59.71 22.31
N ASN A 520 -64.88 60.70 22.85
CA ASN A 520 -65.07 62.10 22.51
C ASN A 520 -64.09 62.62 21.44
N LEU A 521 -63.16 61.81 20.91
CA LEU A 521 -62.15 62.27 19.94
C LEU A 521 -62.75 63.00 18.73
N GLY A 522 -63.86 62.50 18.21
CA GLY A 522 -64.61 63.06 17.09
C GLY A 522 -65.27 64.41 17.40
N LYS A 523 -65.31 64.86 18.65
CA LYS A 523 -65.67 66.26 18.97
C LYS A 523 -64.65 67.25 18.39
N ILE A 524 -63.47 66.80 17.94
CA ILE A 524 -62.49 67.65 17.28
C ILE A 524 -63.04 68.34 16.03
N VAL A 525 -63.94 67.69 15.28
CA VAL A 525 -64.53 68.27 14.06
C VAL A 525 -65.78 69.10 14.35
N ILE A 526 -66.23 69.16 15.60
CA ILE A 526 -67.40 69.91 16.02
C ILE A 526 -66.99 71.36 16.30
N PRO A 527 -67.69 72.37 15.75
CA PRO A 527 -67.41 73.77 16.04
C PRO A 527 -67.53 74.07 17.53
N SER A 528 -66.56 74.78 18.11
CA SER A 528 -66.58 75.08 19.56
C SER A 528 -67.83 75.86 19.99
N ALA A 529 -68.35 76.75 19.14
CA ALA A 529 -69.59 77.48 19.39
C ALA A 529 -70.82 76.57 19.55
N LEU A 530 -70.81 75.39 18.92
CA LEU A 530 -71.85 74.39 19.07
C LEU A 530 -71.70 73.61 20.39
N LEU A 531 -70.46 73.28 20.78
CA LEU A 531 -70.16 72.61 22.05
C LEU A 531 -70.54 73.46 23.27
N THR A 532 -70.44 74.79 23.17
CA THR A 532 -70.71 75.74 24.27
C THR A 532 -72.08 76.44 24.17
N LYS A 533 -72.97 76.01 23.28
CA LYS A 533 -74.26 76.67 23.03
C LYS A 533 -75.20 76.57 24.25
N VAL A 534 -75.71 77.71 24.70
CA VAL A 534 -76.71 77.79 25.78
C VAL A 534 -78.11 77.84 25.16
N GLY A 535 -78.86 76.73 25.24
CA GLY A 535 -80.22 76.61 24.70
C GLY A 535 -80.48 75.27 23.97
N ASN A 536 -81.67 75.13 23.39
CA ASN A 536 -82.01 73.92 22.62
C ASN A 536 -81.22 73.85 21.31
N LEU A 537 -80.63 72.67 21.05
CA LEU A 537 -79.99 72.36 19.77
C LEU A 537 -81.04 72.09 18.68
N ALA A 538 -80.80 72.58 17.47
CA ALA A 538 -81.56 72.23 16.28
C ALA A 538 -81.42 70.73 15.95
N PRO A 539 -82.36 70.13 15.20
CA PRO A 539 -82.27 68.71 14.82
C PRO A 539 -80.94 68.33 14.15
N GLU A 540 -80.42 69.19 13.27
CA GLU A 540 -79.15 68.99 12.55
C GLU A 540 -77.95 69.09 13.48
N GLU A 541 -78.01 69.98 14.48
CA GLU A 541 -77.00 70.14 15.52
C GLU A 541 -76.95 68.92 16.46
N LYS A 542 -78.11 68.32 16.77
CA LYS A 542 -78.20 67.08 17.55
C LYS A 542 -77.66 65.88 16.79
N ASP A 543 -77.99 65.78 15.50
CA ASP A 543 -77.46 64.71 14.63
C ASP A 543 -75.94 64.79 14.51
N LEU A 544 -75.38 65.99 14.33
CA LEU A 544 -73.93 66.19 14.25
C LEU A 544 -73.22 65.78 15.55
N LEU A 545 -73.79 66.10 16.72
CA LEU A 545 -73.23 65.68 18.01
C LEU A 545 -73.31 64.16 18.20
N ALA A 546 -74.43 63.53 17.79
CA ALA A 546 -74.60 62.08 17.85
C ALA A 546 -73.60 61.35 16.92
N ARG A 547 -73.37 61.89 15.71
CA ARG A 547 -72.36 61.37 14.77
C ARG A 547 -70.92 61.53 15.24
N SER A 548 -70.64 62.40 16.21
CA SER A 548 -69.27 62.57 16.75
C SER A 548 -68.68 61.27 17.32
N PHE A 549 -69.53 60.34 17.78
CA PHE A 549 -69.10 59.01 18.22
C PHE A 549 -68.65 58.13 17.05
N VAL A 550 -69.39 58.14 15.95
CA VAL A 550 -69.00 57.45 14.71
C VAL A 550 -67.66 57.99 14.20
N ILE A 551 -67.50 59.32 14.19
CA ILE A 551 -66.26 59.99 13.79
C ILE A 551 -65.10 59.61 14.74
N SER A 552 -65.35 59.48 16.04
CA SER A 552 -64.35 59.01 17.00
C SER A 552 -63.87 57.59 16.68
N GLY A 553 -64.78 56.69 16.32
CA GLY A 553 -64.43 55.34 15.88
C GLY A 553 -63.66 55.36 14.56
N ASP A 554 -64.06 56.19 13.61
CA ASP A 554 -63.37 56.28 12.30
C ASP A 554 -61.94 56.81 12.43
N LEU A 555 -61.71 57.80 13.31
CA LEU A 555 -60.36 58.30 13.63
C LEU A 555 -59.44 57.22 14.24
N LEU A 556 -60.02 56.18 14.84
CA LEU A 556 -59.31 55.07 15.49
C LEU A 556 -59.29 53.79 14.64
N SER A 557 -59.88 53.80 13.45
CA SER A 557 -60.07 52.60 12.63
C SER A 557 -58.78 51.87 12.21
N ALA A 558 -57.64 52.58 12.22
CA ALA A 558 -56.32 52.02 11.92
C ALA A 558 -55.55 51.51 13.16
N VAL A 559 -56.11 51.62 14.36
CA VAL A 559 -55.48 51.16 15.60
C VAL A 559 -56.04 49.79 15.98
N GLU A 560 -55.14 48.83 16.19
CA GLU A 560 -55.49 47.50 16.67
C GLU A 560 -55.64 47.52 18.19
N PHE A 561 -56.79 47.07 18.68
CA PHE A 561 -57.10 46.97 20.12
C PHE A 561 -57.45 45.53 20.49
N ASP A 562 -57.13 45.16 21.73
CA ASP A 562 -57.66 43.95 22.34
C ASP A 562 -59.14 44.15 22.68
N GLY A 563 -60.02 43.61 21.83
CA GLY A 563 -61.48 43.72 21.94
C GLY A 563 -62.10 44.77 21.00
N PRO A 564 -63.44 44.83 20.91
CA PRO A 564 -64.15 45.62 19.90
C PRO A 564 -64.26 47.12 20.28
N VAL A 565 -63.14 47.79 20.57
CA VAL A 565 -63.10 49.18 21.06
C VAL A 565 -63.67 50.17 20.04
N VAL A 566 -63.26 50.06 18.77
CA VAL A 566 -63.71 50.97 17.70
C VAL A 566 -65.21 50.86 17.48
N ASP A 567 -65.74 49.65 17.37
CA ASP A 567 -67.17 49.43 17.16
C ASP A 567 -67.99 49.80 18.41
N THR A 568 -67.43 49.58 19.60
CA THR A 568 -68.02 50.08 20.86
C THR A 568 -68.22 51.59 20.80
N ILE A 569 -67.20 52.35 20.36
CA ILE A 569 -67.25 53.81 20.25
C ILE A 569 -68.28 54.25 19.20
N ARG A 570 -68.33 53.61 18.02
CA ARG A 570 -69.29 53.97 16.96
C ARG A 570 -70.74 53.83 17.41
N GLN A 571 -71.02 52.86 18.27
CA GLN A 571 -72.37 52.48 18.68
C GLN A 571 -72.88 53.19 19.96
N ILE A 572 -72.07 54.03 20.61
CA ILE A 572 -72.45 54.74 21.86
C ILE A 572 -73.71 55.59 21.68
N GLY A 573 -73.84 56.21 20.50
CA GLY A 573 -74.94 57.09 20.14
C GLY A 573 -76.25 56.37 19.78
N GLU A 574 -76.26 55.04 19.70
CA GLU A 574 -77.43 54.27 19.30
C GLU A 574 -78.55 54.27 20.37
N SER A 575 -79.77 54.00 19.91
CA SER A 575 -80.95 53.78 20.75
C SER A 575 -81.47 52.38 20.51
N VAL A 576 -81.82 51.64 21.57
CA VAL A 576 -82.30 50.24 21.44
C VAL A 576 -83.57 50.08 20.58
N ASP A 577 -84.33 51.15 20.37
CA ASP A 577 -85.49 51.20 19.47
C ASP A 577 -85.16 51.39 17.97
N GLY A 578 -83.88 51.58 17.62
CA GLY A 578 -83.40 51.79 16.26
C GLY A 578 -83.42 53.25 15.78
N SER A 579 -83.69 54.21 16.66
CA SER A 579 -83.67 55.65 16.32
C SER A 579 -82.27 56.30 16.31
N GLY A 580 -81.21 55.50 16.48
CA GLY A 580 -79.82 55.96 16.53
C GLY A 580 -79.19 56.28 15.17
N PRO A 581 -77.97 56.89 15.16
CA PRO A 581 -77.28 57.32 13.93
C PRO A 581 -77.01 56.22 12.89
N LEU A 582 -76.79 54.98 13.33
CA LEU A 582 -76.56 53.79 12.49
C LEU A 582 -77.83 52.93 12.35
N GLY A 583 -78.88 53.24 13.10
CA GLY A 583 -80.17 52.55 13.04
C GLY A 583 -80.17 51.15 13.67
N LEU A 584 -79.23 50.86 14.56
CA LEU A 584 -79.10 49.54 15.20
C LEU A 584 -80.15 49.36 16.29
N LYS A 585 -80.72 48.15 16.40
CA LYS A 585 -81.72 47.80 17.42
C LYS A 585 -81.12 46.99 18.56
N SER A 586 -81.92 46.80 19.62
CA SER A 586 -81.56 45.87 20.70
C SER A 586 -81.16 44.49 20.14
N GLY A 587 -80.02 43.97 20.61
CA GLY A 587 -79.41 42.72 20.12
C GLY A 587 -78.35 42.93 19.03
N GLU A 588 -78.36 44.05 18.31
CA GLU A 588 -77.34 44.42 17.31
C GLU A 588 -76.26 45.35 17.90
N ILE A 589 -76.62 46.09 18.96
CA ILE A 589 -75.71 46.98 19.69
C ILE A 589 -74.85 46.16 20.66
N LEU A 590 -73.52 46.30 20.57
CA LEU A 590 -72.56 45.64 21.44
C LEU A 590 -72.85 45.92 22.91
N VAL A 591 -72.73 44.90 23.77
CA VAL A 591 -72.95 45.04 25.21
C VAL A 591 -72.08 46.14 25.83
N THR A 592 -70.83 46.26 25.35
CA THR A 592 -69.89 47.31 25.76
C THR A 592 -70.37 48.72 25.36
N ALA A 593 -71.03 48.86 24.21
CA ALA A 593 -71.62 50.12 23.75
C ALA A 593 -72.88 50.49 24.55
N GLN A 594 -73.71 49.50 24.91
CA GLN A 594 -74.87 49.71 25.77
C GLN A 594 -74.45 50.18 27.17
N VAL A 595 -73.40 49.56 27.74
CA VAL A 595 -72.81 49.96 29.03
C VAL A 595 -72.32 51.40 29.00
N ILE A 596 -71.50 51.75 28.00
CA ILE A 596 -70.91 53.09 27.95
C ILE A 596 -71.94 54.17 27.59
N SER A 597 -73.00 53.85 26.84
CA SER A 597 -74.09 54.77 26.54
C SER A 597 -74.86 55.15 27.82
N VAL A 598 -75.14 54.18 28.69
CA VAL A 598 -75.73 54.41 30.02
C VAL A 598 -74.78 55.23 30.90
N ALA A 599 -73.50 54.86 30.96
CA ALA A 599 -72.48 55.59 31.73
C ALA A 599 -72.36 57.06 31.26
N ASN A 600 -72.30 57.29 29.95
CA ASN A 600 -72.22 58.62 29.36
C ASN A 600 -73.44 59.49 29.71
N MET A 601 -74.64 58.93 29.62
CA MET A 601 -75.86 59.63 29.98
C MET A 601 -75.90 59.95 31.48
N PHE A 602 -75.58 58.97 32.33
CA PHE A 602 -75.49 59.13 33.77
C PHE A 602 -74.55 60.27 34.15
N VAL A 603 -73.27 60.18 33.73
CA VAL A 603 -72.26 61.20 34.01
C VAL A 603 -72.70 62.57 33.49
N GLY A 604 -73.31 62.62 32.31
CA GLY A 604 -73.81 63.88 31.73
C GLY A 604 -74.99 64.51 32.48
N MET A 605 -75.79 63.74 33.20
CA MET A 605 -76.90 64.24 34.01
C MET A 605 -76.47 64.67 35.41
N ILE A 606 -75.56 63.91 36.05
CA ILE A 606 -75.03 64.22 37.39
C ILE A 606 -73.89 65.24 37.38
N SER A 607 -73.29 65.54 36.23
CA SER A 607 -72.32 66.63 36.11
C SER A 607 -73.01 67.96 35.75
N PRO A 608 -72.50 69.11 36.22
CA PRO A 608 -73.00 70.41 35.78
C PRO A 608 -72.70 70.66 34.30
N ARG A 609 -73.60 71.37 33.60
CA ARG A 609 -73.47 71.75 32.19
C ARG A 609 -73.68 73.27 32.02
N ALA A 610 -73.21 73.83 30.91
CA ALA A 610 -73.31 75.28 30.62
C ALA A 610 -74.72 75.89 30.78
N TRP A 611 -75.76 75.08 30.62
CA TRP A 611 -77.16 75.50 30.63
C TRP A 611 -77.98 74.91 31.79
N ARG A 612 -77.37 74.11 32.68
CA ARG A 612 -78.08 73.38 33.76
C ARG A 612 -77.15 72.89 34.87
N GLU A 613 -77.58 72.99 36.13
CA GLU A 613 -76.90 72.39 37.30
C GLU A 613 -76.95 70.83 37.33
N ALA A 614 -76.03 70.23 38.08
CA ALA A 614 -76.01 68.78 38.32
C ALA A 614 -77.35 68.28 38.91
N MET A 615 -77.94 67.24 38.32
CA MET A 615 -79.13 66.59 38.87
C MET A 615 -78.78 65.73 40.10
N THR A 616 -79.76 65.47 40.97
CA THR A 616 -79.58 64.52 42.07
C THR A 616 -79.57 63.09 41.55
N PHE A 617 -78.89 62.16 42.25
CA PHE A 617 -78.80 60.77 41.83
C PHE A 617 -80.18 60.12 41.69
N GLU A 618 -81.11 60.42 42.60
CA GLU A 618 -82.48 59.88 42.58
C GLU A 618 -83.24 60.31 41.32
N LYS A 619 -83.10 61.58 40.93
CA LYS A 619 -83.73 62.10 39.71
C LYS A 619 -83.13 61.46 38.46
N VAL A 620 -81.80 61.34 38.40
CA VAL A 620 -81.10 60.72 37.28
C VAL A 620 -81.48 59.24 37.13
N VAL A 621 -81.58 58.50 38.23
CA VAL A 621 -82.04 57.10 38.21
C VAL A 621 -83.47 57.01 37.67
N GLY A 622 -84.38 57.87 38.13
CA GLY A 622 -85.75 57.93 37.60
C GLY A 622 -85.80 58.22 36.10
N ASP A 623 -85.01 59.18 35.62
CA ASP A 623 -84.92 59.53 34.21
C ASP A 623 -84.34 58.36 33.37
N LEU A 624 -83.28 57.69 33.85
CA LEU A 624 -82.70 56.50 33.19
C LEU A 624 -83.69 55.34 33.11
N GLN A 625 -84.43 55.07 34.18
CA GLN A 625 -85.48 54.04 34.20
C GLN A 625 -86.58 54.34 33.19
N SER A 626 -86.99 55.60 33.04
CA SER A 626 -88.02 56.00 32.06
C SER A 626 -87.60 55.81 30.60
N MET A 627 -86.29 55.71 30.35
CA MET A 627 -85.71 55.53 29.02
C MET A 627 -85.45 54.06 28.65
N ILE A 628 -85.69 53.11 29.56
CA ILE A 628 -85.55 51.67 29.29
C ILE A 628 -86.50 51.23 28.18
N GLY A 629 -85.99 50.46 27.21
CA GLY A 629 -86.74 49.96 26.06
C GLY A 629 -86.95 50.98 24.93
N LYS A 630 -86.54 52.24 25.14
CA LYS A 630 -86.47 53.27 24.08
C LYS A 630 -85.01 53.57 23.74
N ARG A 631 -84.27 54.09 24.72
CA ARG A 631 -82.85 54.46 24.54
C ARG A 631 -81.90 53.40 25.07
N PHE A 632 -82.21 52.80 26.23
CA PHE A 632 -81.30 51.88 26.90
C PHE A 632 -81.90 50.48 27.08
N ASP A 633 -81.03 49.47 27.09
CA ASP A 633 -81.40 48.14 27.55
C ASP A 633 -81.55 48.12 29.08
N ARG A 634 -82.34 47.18 29.60
CA ARG A 634 -82.59 47.04 31.03
C ARG A 634 -81.33 46.65 31.81
N GLN A 635 -80.45 45.82 31.23
CA GLN A 635 -79.34 45.21 31.97
C GLN A 635 -78.32 46.26 32.48
N PRO A 636 -77.76 47.16 31.64
CA PRO A 636 -76.75 48.11 32.12
C PRO A 636 -77.35 49.17 33.07
N VAL A 637 -78.60 49.56 32.87
CA VAL A 637 -79.31 50.47 33.80
C VAL A 637 -79.50 49.81 35.17
N SER A 638 -79.87 48.53 35.20
CA SER A 638 -80.03 47.78 36.45
C SER A 638 -78.70 47.61 37.19
N ALA A 639 -77.62 47.34 36.47
CA ALA A 639 -76.28 47.22 37.04
C ALA A 639 -75.77 48.55 37.63
N LEU A 640 -76.00 49.67 36.94
CA LEU A 640 -75.68 51.01 37.47
C LEU A 640 -76.45 51.30 38.77
N ILE A 641 -77.76 51.04 38.79
CA ILE A 641 -78.59 51.25 39.98
C ILE A 641 -78.10 50.37 41.14
N ASN A 642 -77.80 49.10 40.87
CA ASN A 642 -77.25 48.21 41.89
C ASN A 642 -75.92 48.72 42.46
N PHE A 643 -75.04 49.23 41.60
CA PHE A 643 -73.76 49.81 42.04
C PHE A 643 -73.96 51.06 42.92
N LEU A 644 -74.93 51.91 42.57
CA LEU A 644 -75.28 53.10 43.36
C LEU A 644 -75.83 52.74 44.75
N ASP A 645 -76.80 51.81 44.80
CA ASP A 645 -77.52 51.48 46.03
C ASP A 645 -76.72 50.54 46.96
N ASN A 646 -75.96 49.60 46.40
CA ASN A 646 -75.37 48.48 47.16
C ASN A 646 -73.83 48.44 47.17
N ARG A 647 -73.14 49.24 46.33
CA ARG A 647 -71.65 49.27 46.24
C ARG A 647 -71.04 50.61 46.65
N GLY A 648 -71.82 51.52 47.22
CA GLY A 648 -71.35 52.84 47.65
C GLY A 648 -71.09 53.81 46.50
N GLY A 649 -71.71 53.60 45.33
CA GLY A 649 -71.52 54.44 44.15
C GLY A 649 -71.91 55.90 44.37
N VAL A 650 -72.92 56.18 45.20
CA VAL A 650 -73.34 57.55 45.56
C VAL A 650 -72.21 58.31 46.26
N GLN A 651 -71.51 57.67 47.21
CA GLN A 651 -70.36 58.28 47.89
C GLN A 651 -69.16 58.38 46.96
N LYS A 652 -68.90 57.32 46.16
CA LYS A 652 -67.77 57.25 45.23
C LYS A 652 -67.82 58.37 44.19
N TRP A 653 -68.99 58.68 43.63
CA TRP A 653 -69.14 59.63 42.53
C TRP A 653 -69.79 60.97 42.94
N ALA A 654 -69.92 61.24 44.24
CA ALA A 654 -70.48 62.51 44.73
C ALA A 654 -69.77 63.74 44.13
N TYR A 655 -68.44 63.65 43.97
CA TYR A 655 -67.60 64.72 43.43
C TYR A 655 -67.84 65.02 41.94
N PHE A 656 -68.59 64.18 41.20
CA PHE A 656 -68.92 64.49 39.81
C PHE A 656 -69.82 65.71 39.69
N ARG A 657 -70.57 66.01 40.76
CA ARG A 657 -71.53 67.13 40.86
C ARG A 657 -70.86 68.47 41.11
N ASP A 658 -69.58 68.48 41.47
CA ASP A 658 -68.82 69.71 41.74
C ASP A 658 -68.58 70.48 40.43
N MET A 659 -68.65 71.81 40.50
CA MET A 659 -68.33 72.68 39.35
C MET A 659 -66.85 72.54 38.99
N PRO A 660 -66.50 72.55 37.69
CA PRO A 660 -65.11 72.56 37.28
C PRO A 660 -64.42 73.81 37.84
N THR A 661 -63.41 73.62 38.70
CA THR A 661 -62.62 74.71 39.27
C THR A 661 -61.81 75.38 38.14
N THR A 662 -62.13 76.63 37.82
CA THR A 662 -61.33 77.48 36.93
C THR A 662 -60.06 77.95 37.64
N GLU A 663 -59.13 77.05 37.89
CA GLU A 663 -57.76 77.38 38.33
C GLU A 663 -56.80 76.32 37.78
N GLN A 664 -56.05 76.69 36.73
CA GLN A 664 -54.67 76.30 36.40
C GLN A 664 -54.39 76.69 34.94
N GLU A 665 -53.95 77.95 34.75
CA GLU A 665 -53.11 78.34 33.60
C GLU A 665 -51.75 77.65 33.68
#